data_AF-A0A8T3RJS0-F1
#
_entry.id   AF-A0A8T3RJS0-F1
#
_cell.length_a   1.000
_cell.length_b   1.000
_cell.length_c   1.000
_cell.angle_alpha   90.00
_cell.angle_beta   90.00
_cell.angle_gamma   90.00
#
_symmetry.space_group_name_H-M   'P 1'
#
loop_
_entity.id
_entity.type
_entity.pdbx_description
1 polymer ?
#
loop_
_entity_poly.entity_id
_entity_poly.type
_entity_poly.pdbx_seq_one_letter_code
_entity_poly.pdbx_strand_id
1 'polypeptide(L)'
;MLEHQILKLHPDNLDQFDFLLAQLKLKPAPGLSIGVVSSVLREGFSTTELRPFIREFRTKLERLNRVHDKIRGKRTSDQALREFTELSRRDCKLSLGRYLFTPEEIVDEIMSQLQVTDGVRDLDTSGPGHVESETKCALKLLPDLEAKVLKRLYEPSDIYWVSEATSSEINSLVEYPTTTVVLVIKLPGSDIEFEIKRAGRQGEHSLNVVYARNGYTVPPSHRLDGGSMQWLLRYEANKATKLSLIYRLVHGIDAPMSNYISRASVYSLPAREDKARTLSYFTQPELFGEGFRGMRRAMKESVAAFRSEGNTNLPDMPGDWGVTAQFIGQVQPAQAILSGTSSFRLDKLAAYLSSNGPERYFKKGLRVAYSTHDAKIFADTILEEILGRYQPPRERYKNHDQYLAAAFSVAGNRARADQVYKSLLQQIAKFWGTLLAVRGYTRGESFVARNVGLKSFWSKGQWNVKIIFMDHDALVIPNSRSGRFFAHGDIPNMTLDERYIWGRSTPERFVASEAGCLQTIYRVGKSLDEEGQAVARVELKNAYRRTQHQMMTNPELRRLFSKGVVDRLRDWDTLVGGYLRMNGDTSAAAKWKQEMKKMLTEKGYKQDMLDAYVGVMEKNKAFLTRQAFLFDSKAEKHAKLELN
;
A
#
# COMPACT_ATOMS: atom_id res chain seq x y z
N MET A 1 9.88 11.60 -27.58
CA MET A 1 10.72 12.57 -28.35
C MET A 1 10.84 13.92 -27.66
N LEU A 2 9.73 14.56 -27.25
CA LEU A 2 9.75 15.88 -26.62
C LEU A 2 10.67 15.96 -25.38
N GLU A 3 10.58 15.01 -24.46
CA GLU A 3 11.46 14.92 -23.27
C GLU A 3 12.94 14.97 -23.63
N HIS A 4 13.35 14.19 -24.62
CA HIS A 4 14.73 14.16 -25.10
C HIS A 4 15.19 15.54 -25.61
N GLN A 5 14.34 16.25 -26.37
CA GLN A 5 14.67 17.57 -26.91
C GLN A 5 14.80 18.61 -25.78
N ILE A 6 13.91 18.58 -24.80
CA ILE A 6 13.96 19.49 -23.63
C ILE A 6 15.27 19.31 -22.86
N LEU A 7 15.71 18.07 -22.68
CA LEU A 7 16.97 17.76 -22.00
C LEU A 7 18.20 18.29 -22.76
N LYS A 8 18.10 18.58 -24.07
CA LYS A 8 19.17 19.22 -24.86
C LYS A 8 19.24 20.75 -24.72
N LEU A 9 18.17 21.39 -24.25
CA LEU A 9 18.21 22.83 -23.96
C LEU A 9 19.22 23.11 -22.84
N HIS A 10 19.73 24.34 -22.73
CA HIS A 10 20.48 24.78 -21.54
C HIS A 10 19.49 25.28 -20.49
N PRO A 11 19.63 24.97 -19.18
CA PRO A 11 18.68 25.42 -18.15
C PRO A 11 18.52 26.94 -18.06
N ASP A 12 19.51 27.71 -18.49
CA ASP A 12 19.44 29.19 -18.52
C ASP A 12 18.86 29.77 -19.82
N ASN A 13 18.47 28.92 -20.80
CA ASN A 13 17.78 29.38 -22.00
C ASN A 13 16.30 29.64 -21.70
N LEU A 14 16.05 30.73 -20.97
CA LEU A 14 14.74 31.00 -20.39
C LEU A 14 13.66 31.23 -21.43
N ASP A 15 13.97 31.85 -22.57
CA ASP A 15 12.97 32.13 -23.61
C ASP A 15 12.42 30.84 -24.23
N GLN A 16 13.28 29.83 -24.44
CA GLN A 16 12.85 28.52 -24.94
C GLN A 16 12.01 27.78 -23.91
N PHE A 17 12.37 27.85 -22.63
CA PHE A 17 11.57 27.27 -21.56
C PHE A 17 10.25 28.02 -21.35
N ASP A 18 10.24 29.34 -21.50
CA ASP A 18 9.03 30.16 -21.44
C ASP A 18 8.01 29.72 -22.48
N PHE A 19 8.46 29.64 -23.74
CA PHE A 19 7.65 29.13 -24.85
C PHE A 19 7.15 27.71 -24.56
N LEU A 20 8.04 26.79 -24.21
CA LEU A 20 7.69 25.39 -23.96
C LEU A 20 6.66 25.25 -22.82
N LEU A 21 6.88 25.90 -21.69
CA LEU A 21 6.01 25.80 -20.52
C LEU A 21 4.64 26.45 -20.79
N ALA A 22 4.58 27.49 -21.62
CA ALA A 22 3.31 28.02 -22.11
C ALA A 22 2.56 27.01 -23.00
N GLN A 23 3.25 26.33 -23.93
CA GLN A 23 2.65 25.30 -24.78
C GLN A 23 2.14 24.09 -23.98
N LEU A 24 2.87 23.70 -22.92
CA LEU A 24 2.45 22.65 -21.98
C LEU A 24 1.38 23.11 -20.98
N LYS A 25 0.87 24.35 -21.09
CA LYS A 25 -0.10 24.96 -20.17
C LYS A 25 0.36 24.96 -18.71
N LEU A 26 1.67 24.96 -18.49
CA LEU A 26 2.30 25.14 -17.18
C LEU A 26 2.46 26.61 -16.82
N LYS A 27 2.14 27.52 -17.75
CA LYS A 27 2.03 28.95 -17.51
C LYS A 27 0.64 29.46 -17.93
N PRO A 28 0.07 30.43 -17.23
CA PRO A 28 -1.19 31.05 -17.64
C PRO A 28 -1.03 31.92 -18.91
N ALA A 29 0.17 32.48 -19.12
CA ALA A 29 0.55 33.23 -20.31
C ALA A 29 2.09 33.15 -20.54
N PRO A 30 2.59 33.38 -21.76
CA PRO A 30 4.02 33.57 -22.01
C PRO A 30 4.59 34.81 -21.29
N GLY A 31 5.91 34.83 -21.07
CA GLY A 31 6.65 35.96 -20.51
C GLY A 31 7.49 35.61 -19.28
N LEU A 32 8.75 36.04 -19.24
CA LEU A 32 9.72 35.67 -18.20
C LEU A 32 9.35 36.10 -16.77
N SER A 33 8.54 37.15 -16.63
CA SER A 33 8.01 37.63 -15.34
C SER A 33 6.81 36.81 -14.85
N ILE A 34 6.18 36.02 -15.72
CA ILE A 34 5.05 35.17 -15.37
C ILE A 34 5.59 33.86 -14.78
N GLY A 35 5.15 33.54 -13.58
CA GLY A 35 5.47 32.28 -12.92
C GLY A 35 4.78 31.07 -13.55
N VAL A 36 5.09 29.89 -13.00
CA VAL A 36 4.43 28.62 -13.32
C VAL A 36 3.15 28.51 -12.50
N VAL A 37 2.14 27.80 -13.03
CA VAL A 37 0.87 27.58 -12.34
C VAL A 37 1.07 26.89 -10.98
N SER A 38 0.30 27.28 -9.97
CA SER A 38 0.46 26.77 -8.59
C SER A 38 0.07 25.29 -8.43
N SER A 39 -0.65 24.71 -9.38
CA SER A 39 -1.02 23.29 -9.37
C SER A 39 0.20 22.36 -9.37
N VAL A 40 1.35 22.80 -9.92
CA VAL A 40 2.60 22.01 -9.91
C VAL A 40 3.11 21.70 -8.50
N LEU A 41 2.74 22.49 -7.49
CA LEU A 41 3.10 22.22 -6.10
C LEU A 41 2.46 20.92 -5.59
N ARG A 42 1.23 20.61 -6.03
CA ARG A 42 0.55 19.33 -5.72
C ARG A 42 1.19 18.15 -6.45
N GLU A 43 1.93 18.42 -7.50
CA GLU A 43 2.72 17.41 -8.23
C GLU A 43 4.10 17.16 -7.61
N GLY A 44 4.44 17.85 -6.52
CA GLY A 44 5.68 17.68 -5.76
C GLY A 44 6.82 18.64 -6.14
N PHE A 45 6.60 19.61 -7.02
CA PHE A 45 7.56 20.70 -7.23
C PHE A 45 7.62 21.60 -5.99
N SER A 46 8.79 22.20 -5.71
CA SER A 46 8.97 23.05 -4.53
C SER A 46 8.68 24.53 -4.77
N THR A 47 8.57 24.95 -6.03
CA THR A 47 8.49 26.36 -6.42
C THR A 47 7.65 26.57 -7.68
N THR A 48 7.09 27.77 -7.81
CA THR A 48 6.44 28.29 -9.02
C THR A 48 7.28 29.33 -9.75
N GLU A 49 8.44 29.70 -9.21
CA GLU A 49 9.36 30.64 -9.85
C GLU A 49 10.03 29.99 -11.06
N LEU A 50 10.04 30.68 -12.20
CA LEU A 50 10.44 30.11 -13.49
C LEU A 50 11.83 29.48 -13.49
N ARG A 51 12.87 30.21 -13.05
CA ARG A 51 14.26 29.71 -13.05
C ARG A 51 14.47 28.46 -12.20
N PRO A 52 14.14 28.44 -10.89
CA PRO A 52 14.31 27.24 -10.09
C PRO A 52 13.35 26.12 -10.51
N PHE A 53 12.14 26.43 -10.99
CA PHE A 53 11.24 25.44 -11.56
C PHE A 53 11.85 24.73 -12.78
N ILE A 54 12.48 25.44 -13.71
CA ILE A 54 13.13 24.83 -14.89
C ILE A 54 14.16 23.78 -14.45
N ARG A 55 14.93 24.06 -13.40
CA ARG A 55 15.92 23.12 -12.87
C ARG A 55 15.24 21.87 -12.32
N GLU A 56 14.20 22.02 -11.51
CA GLU A 56 13.40 20.90 -10.99
C GLU A 56 12.73 20.09 -12.10
N PHE A 57 12.13 20.77 -13.08
CA PHE A 57 11.45 20.17 -14.22
C PHE A 57 12.40 19.30 -15.03
N ARG A 58 13.57 19.83 -15.41
CA ARG A 58 14.61 19.03 -16.07
C ARG A 58 15.04 17.84 -15.21
N THR A 59 15.31 18.09 -13.94
CA THR A 59 15.72 17.07 -12.98
C THR A 59 14.69 15.93 -12.87
N LYS A 60 13.40 16.23 -13.01
CA LYS A 60 12.33 15.23 -13.07
C LYS A 60 12.48 14.36 -14.32
N LEU A 61 12.64 14.98 -15.50
CA LEU A 61 12.83 14.30 -16.80
C LEU A 61 14.13 13.47 -16.86
N GLU A 62 15.19 13.93 -16.20
CA GLU A 62 16.50 13.27 -16.16
C GLU A 62 16.45 11.85 -15.56
N ARG A 63 15.35 11.46 -14.89
CA ARG A 63 15.13 10.09 -14.41
C ARG A 63 15.34 9.03 -15.50
N LEU A 64 15.05 9.37 -16.75
CA LEU A 64 15.18 8.47 -17.90
C LEU A 64 16.44 8.72 -18.74
N ASN A 65 17.44 9.45 -18.21
CA ASN A 65 18.69 9.74 -18.92
C ASN A 65 19.45 8.50 -19.36
N ARG A 66 19.30 7.37 -18.66
CA ARG A 66 19.89 6.09 -19.11
C ARG A 66 19.48 5.70 -20.53
N VAL A 67 18.34 6.18 -21.01
CA VAL A 67 17.87 6.01 -22.40
C VAL A 67 18.19 7.27 -23.21
N HIS A 68 17.85 8.46 -22.72
CA HIS A 68 17.99 9.71 -23.49
C HIS A 68 19.45 10.04 -23.87
N ASP A 69 20.43 9.74 -23.02
CA ASP A 69 21.85 10.04 -23.28
C ASP A 69 22.47 9.16 -24.37
N LYS A 70 21.81 8.04 -24.68
CA LYS A 70 22.23 7.12 -25.74
C LYS A 70 21.78 7.56 -27.14
N ILE A 71 20.82 8.48 -27.22
CA ILE A 71 20.35 9.04 -28.50
C ILE A 71 21.29 10.17 -28.94
N ARG A 72 22.03 9.92 -30.02
CA ARG A 72 23.14 10.76 -30.53
C ARG A 72 23.01 11.04 -32.04
N GLY A 73 21.78 11.26 -32.51
CA GLY A 73 21.49 11.50 -33.93
C GLY A 73 21.95 10.33 -34.80
N LYS A 74 22.69 10.61 -35.87
CA LYS A 74 23.25 9.58 -36.78
C LYS A 74 24.21 8.59 -36.11
N ARG A 75 24.72 8.90 -34.90
CA ARG A 75 25.60 8.01 -34.12
C ARG A 75 24.85 7.15 -33.09
N THR A 76 23.52 7.16 -33.12
CA THR A 76 22.69 6.32 -32.25
C THR A 76 22.84 4.86 -32.68
N SER A 77 23.29 3.99 -31.77
CA SER A 77 23.32 2.54 -32.04
C SER A 77 21.91 1.96 -32.13
N ASP A 78 21.73 0.87 -32.89
CA ASP A 78 20.44 0.17 -32.99
C ASP A 78 19.87 -0.26 -31.63
N GLN A 79 20.73 -0.67 -30.69
CA GLN A 79 20.30 -1.03 -29.34
C GLN A 79 19.72 0.16 -28.58
N ALA A 80 20.40 1.31 -28.62
CA ALA A 80 19.91 2.55 -28.03
C ALA A 80 18.58 3.00 -28.65
N LEU A 81 18.43 2.84 -29.96
CA LEU A 81 17.19 3.14 -30.65
C LEU A 81 16.05 2.22 -30.18
N ARG A 82 16.31 0.90 -30.06
CA ARG A 82 15.33 -0.06 -29.54
C ARG A 82 14.88 0.28 -28.12
N GLU A 83 15.82 0.55 -27.21
CA GLU A 83 15.50 0.94 -25.82
C GLU A 83 14.66 2.23 -25.78
N PHE A 84 14.94 3.18 -26.68
CA PHE A 84 14.17 4.42 -26.78
C PHE A 84 12.76 4.20 -27.34
N THR A 85 12.62 3.37 -28.38
CA THR A 85 11.31 2.99 -28.91
C THR A 85 10.48 2.25 -27.86
N GLU A 86 11.08 1.33 -27.11
CA GLU A 86 10.41 0.61 -26.05
C GLU A 86 9.94 1.56 -24.94
N LEU A 87 10.80 2.47 -24.47
CA LEU A 87 10.42 3.50 -23.50
C LEU A 87 9.25 4.36 -24.02
N SER A 88 9.26 4.73 -25.30
CA SER A 88 8.23 5.58 -25.88
C SER A 88 6.84 4.95 -25.97
N ARG A 89 6.73 3.63 -25.76
CA ARG A 89 5.46 2.88 -25.71
C ARG A 89 4.90 2.73 -24.29
N ARG A 90 5.58 3.27 -23.28
CA ARG A 90 5.20 3.16 -21.87
C ARG A 90 4.79 4.52 -21.33
N ASP A 91 3.57 4.94 -21.63
CA ASP A 91 3.09 6.29 -21.34
C ASP A 91 3.21 6.67 -19.86
N CYS A 92 2.99 5.73 -18.95
CA CYS A 92 3.14 5.96 -17.50
C CYS A 92 4.58 6.28 -17.06
N LYS A 93 5.60 5.96 -17.88
CA LYS A 93 7.01 6.29 -17.60
C LYS A 93 7.37 7.69 -18.10
N LEU A 94 6.67 8.20 -19.11
CA LEU A 94 6.95 9.50 -19.72
C LEU A 94 6.37 10.60 -18.82
N SER A 95 7.24 11.33 -18.12
CA SER A 95 6.87 12.40 -17.18
C SER A 95 6.01 13.50 -17.82
N LEU A 96 6.18 13.77 -19.12
CA LEU A 96 5.36 14.76 -19.85
C LEU A 96 4.00 14.24 -20.28
N GLY A 97 3.75 12.93 -20.22
CA GLY A 97 2.45 12.34 -20.60
C GLY A 97 1.30 13.04 -19.90
N ARG A 98 1.49 13.41 -18.63
CA ARG A 98 0.48 14.09 -17.82
C ARG A 98 0.02 15.45 -18.33
N TYR A 99 0.80 16.11 -19.18
CA TYR A 99 0.48 17.42 -19.76
C TYR A 99 0.01 17.33 -21.22
N LEU A 100 0.13 16.15 -21.83
CA LEU A 100 -0.17 15.91 -23.24
C LEU A 100 -1.48 15.14 -23.42
N PHE A 101 -1.80 14.23 -22.50
CA PHE A 101 -3.05 13.49 -22.51
C PHE A 101 -4.12 14.20 -21.67
N THR A 102 -5.32 14.25 -22.21
CA THR A 102 -6.52 14.70 -21.48
C THR A 102 -7.03 13.60 -20.55
N PRO A 103 -7.71 13.95 -19.45
CA PRO A 103 -8.37 12.96 -18.60
C PRO A 103 -9.34 12.05 -19.36
N GLU A 104 -10.00 12.58 -20.39
CA GLU A 104 -10.94 11.87 -21.25
C GLU A 104 -10.24 10.78 -22.06
N GLU A 105 -9.16 11.12 -22.79
CA GLU A 105 -8.38 10.17 -23.57
C GLU A 105 -7.80 9.04 -22.69
N ILE A 106 -7.34 9.38 -21.49
CA ILE A 106 -6.80 8.39 -20.54
C ILE A 106 -7.90 7.43 -20.09
N VAL A 107 -9.09 7.94 -19.78
CA VAL A 107 -10.22 7.11 -19.35
C VAL A 107 -10.70 6.21 -20.48
N ASP A 108 -10.83 6.74 -21.70
CA ASP A 108 -11.24 5.95 -22.87
C ASP A 108 -10.25 4.80 -23.14
N GLU A 109 -8.94 5.07 -23.04
CA GLU A 109 -7.92 4.04 -23.16
C GLU A 109 -7.98 3.01 -22.03
N ILE A 110 -8.22 3.44 -20.77
CA ILE A 110 -8.46 2.52 -19.65
C ILE A 110 -9.65 1.59 -19.95
N MET A 111 -10.77 2.15 -20.41
CA MET A 111 -11.98 1.38 -20.70
C MET A 111 -11.77 0.39 -21.84
N SER A 112 -10.95 0.73 -22.84
CA SER A 112 -10.63 -0.17 -23.96
C SER A 112 -9.90 -1.45 -23.54
N GLN A 113 -9.25 -1.44 -22.38
CA GLN A 113 -8.49 -2.57 -21.84
C GLN A 113 -9.28 -3.38 -20.82
N LEU A 114 -10.52 -2.97 -20.49
CA LEU A 114 -11.33 -3.53 -19.41
C LEU A 114 -12.69 -4.00 -19.91
N GLN A 115 -13.29 -4.92 -19.17
CA GLN A 115 -14.72 -5.17 -19.26
C GLN A 115 -15.41 -4.33 -18.18
N VAL A 116 -16.56 -3.73 -18.53
CA VAL A 116 -17.30 -2.84 -17.64
C VAL A 116 -18.74 -3.33 -17.52
N THR A 117 -19.25 -3.41 -16.29
CA THR A 117 -20.65 -3.77 -16.02
C THR A 117 -21.29 -2.84 -15.01
N ASP A 118 -22.61 -2.95 -14.89
CA ASP A 118 -23.37 -2.10 -13.98
C ASP A 118 -23.05 -2.45 -12.53
N GLY A 119 -22.80 -1.40 -11.74
CA GLY A 119 -22.76 -1.46 -10.29
C GLY A 119 -23.80 -0.55 -9.65
N VAL A 120 -23.89 -0.64 -8.32
CA VAL A 120 -24.73 0.23 -7.51
C VAL A 120 -23.86 0.85 -6.43
N ARG A 121 -23.91 2.18 -6.31
CA ARG A 121 -23.13 2.90 -5.29
C ARG A 121 -23.39 2.35 -3.90
N ASP A 122 -22.31 2.03 -3.18
CA ASP A 122 -22.40 1.61 -1.78
C ASP A 122 -22.63 2.81 -0.87
N LEU A 123 -23.89 3.04 -0.49
CA LEU A 123 -24.29 4.05 0.49
C LEU A 123 -24.20 3.44 1.90
N ASP A 124 -23.00 3.45 2.49
CA ASP A 124 -22.83 3.08 3.91
C ASP A 124 -23.30 4.22 4.83
N THR A 125 -24.61 4.33 5.01
CA THR A 125 -25.25 5.33 5.89
C THR A 125 -24.96 5.08 7.38
N SER A 126 -24.44 3.90 7.71
CA SER A 126 -24.04 3.52 9.07
C SER A 126 -22.57 3.85 9.38
N GLY A 127 -21.81 4.22 8.34
CA GLY A 127 -20.40 4.53 8.42
C GLY A 127 -20.12 5.75 9.31
N PRO A 128 -18.96 5.79 9.98
CA PRO A 128 -18.60 6.96 10.77
C PRO A 128 -18.27 8.15 9.85
N GLY A 129 -18.66 9.37 10.26
CA GLY A 129 -18.53 10.58 9.43
C GLY A 129 -17.10 10.93 9.03
N HIS A 130 -16.07 10.41 9.73
CA HIS A 130 -14.69 10.61 9.31
C HIS A 130 -14.33 9.90 7.99
N VAL A 131 -15.10 8.89 7.57
CA VAL A 131 -14.84 8.19 6.30
C VAL A 131 -14.97 9.14 5.12
N GLU A 132 -16.10 9.85 5.03
CA GLU A 132 -16.34 10.80 3.94
C GLU A 132 -15.37 11.98 3.97
N SER A 133 -15.08 12.52 5.16
CA SER A 133 -14.15 13.64 5.33
C SER A 133 -12.74 13.30 4.85
N GLU A 134 -12.21 12.14 5.21
CA GLU A 134 -10.88 11.73 4.73
C GLU A 134 -10.88 11.34 3.25
N THR A 135 -11.95 10.74 2.72
CA THR A 135 -12.07 10.53 1.26
C THR A 135 -12.02 11.86 0.51
N LYS A 136 -12.74 12.89 0.98
CA LYS A 136 -12.67 14.25 0.44
C LYS A 136 -11.27 14.86 0.58
N CYS A 137 -10.61 14.63 1.71
CA CYS A 137 -9.23 15.07 1.94
C CYS A 137 -8.27 14.44 0.91
N ALA A 138 -8.33 13.10 0.76
CA ALA A 138 -7.50 12.36 -0.19
C ALA A 138 -7.70 12.86 -1.62
N LEU A 139 -8.95 13.06 -2.05
CA LEU A 139 -9.27 13.62 -3.37
C LEU A 139 -8.73 15.04 -3.57
N LYS A 140 -8.80 15.90 -2.54
CA LYS A 140 -8.29 17.28 -2.59
C LYS A 140 -6.76 17.34 -2.73
N LEU A 141 -6.06 16.35 -2.17
CA LEU A 141 -4.60 16.29 -2.18
C LEU A 141 -4.04 15.71 -3.49
N LEU A 142 -4.87 15.06 -4.31
CA LEU A 142 -4.45 14.61 -5.62
C LEU A 142 -4.12 15.81 -6.54
N PRO A 143 -3.12 15.66 -7.44
CA PRO A 143 -2.97 16.59 -8.55
C PRO A 143 -4.16 16.50 -9.52
N ASP A 144 -4.33 17.53 -10.35
CA ASP A 144 -5.59 17.75 -11.08
C ASP A 144 -5.91 16.66 -12.11
N LEU A 145 -4.89 16.09 -12.78
CA LEU A 145 -5.09 15.01 -13.73
C LEU A 145 -5.65 13.77 -13.03
N GLU A 146 -4.99 13.34 -11.97
CA GLU A 146 -5.33 12.19 -11.14
C GLU A 146 -6.74 12.35 -10.56
N ALA A 147 -7.05 13.52 -10.01
CA ALA A 147 -8.37 13.80 -9.46
C ALA A 147 -9.48 13.70 -10.52
N LYS A 148 -9.24 14.21 -11.74
CA LYS A 148 -10.22 14.17 -12.83
C LYS A 148 -10.42 12.78 -13.40
N VAL A 149 -9.35 12.02 -13.64
CA VAL A 149 -9.43 10.63 -14.09
C VAL A 149 -10.15 9.78 -13.05
N LEU A 150 -9.73 9.87 -11.78
CA LEU A 150 -10.35 9.11 -10.69
C LEU A 150 -11.84 9.42 -10.55
N LYS A 151 -12.23 10.70 -10.63
CA LYS A 151 -13.63 11.13 -10.62
C LYS A 151 -14.45 10.45 -11.72
N ARG A 152 -13.94 10.43 -12.96
CA ARG A 152 -14.58 9.75 -14.09
C ARG A 152 -14.73 8.24 -13.87
N LEU A 153 -13.76 7.61 -13.20
CA LEU A 153 -13.81 6.18 -12.90
C LEU A 153 -14.83 5.84 -11.79
N TYR A 154 -15.04 6.69 -10.78
CA TYR A 154 -15.94 6.31 -9.67
C TYR A 154 -17.35 6.89 -9.75
N GLU A 155 -17.59 7.99 -10.48
CA GLU A 155 -18.92 8.63 -10.52
C GLU A 155 -20.04 7.75 -11.11
N PRO A 156 -19.83 7.01 -12.21
CA PRO A 156 -20.88 6.17 -12.82
C PRO A 156 -21.33 4.99 -11.94
N SER A 157 -20.55 4.65 -10.90
CA SER A 157 -20.72 3.41 -10.11
C SER A 157 -20.53 2.12 -10.92
N ASP A 158 -19.75 2.19 -11.99
CA ASP A 158 -19.37 1.04 -12.81
C ASP A 158 -18.53 0.02 -12.03
N ILE A 159 -18.58 -1.23 -12.49
CA ILE A 159 -17.71 -2.31 -12.03
C ILE A 159 -16.73 -2.68 -13.14
N TYR A 160 -15.46 -2.74 -12.77
CA TYR A 160 -14.35 -2.98 -13.69
C TYR A 160 -13.82 -4.39 -13.56
N TRP A 161 -13.67 -5.07 -14.69
CA TRP A 161 -13.23 -6.46 -14.77
C TRP A 161 -12.00 -6.58 -15.66
N VAL A 162 -11.10 -7.45 -15.24
CA VAL A 162 -9.99 -7.90 -16.09
C VAL A 162 -10.55 -8.56 -17.35
N SER A 163 -9.99 -8.20 -18.50
CA SER A 163 -10.33 -8.75 -19.80
C SER A 163 -9.12 -9.49 -20.41
N GLU A 164 -9.30 -10.10 -21.58
CA GLU A 164 -8.17 -10.63 -22.35
C GLU A 164 -7.20 -9.54 -22.82
N ALA A 165 -7.69 -8.31 -23.02
CA ALA A 165 -6.89 -7.15 -23.40
C ALA A 165 -6.12 -6.53 -22.23
N THR A 166 -6.48 -6.86 -20.98
CA THR A 166 -5.79 -6.33 -19.81
C THR A 166 -4.39 -6.92 -19.70
N SER A 167 -3.37 -6.06 -19.79
CA SER A 167 -1.98 -6.49 -19.71
C SER A 167 -1.55 -6.87 -18.29
N SER A 168 -0.70 -7.90 -18.18
CA SER A 168 0.06 -8.20 -16.95
C SER A 168 1.48 -7.65 -16.97
N GLU A 169 1.85 -6.92 -18.03
CA GLU A 169 3.17 -6.32 -18.15
C GLU A 169 3.34 -5.15 -17.19
N ILE A 170 4.51 -5.06 -16.54
CA ILE A 170 4.80 -4.02 -15.57
C ILE A 170 4.86 -2.69 -16.29
N ASN A 171 4.16 -1.69 -15.73
CA ASN A 171 4.06 -0.34 -16.29
C ASN A 171 3.16 -0.24 -17.52
N SER A 172 2.21 -1.17 -17.66
CA SER A 172 1.03 -0.96 -18.50
C SER A 172 0.12 0.10 -17.89
N LEU A 173 -0.65 0.83 -18.71
CA LEU A 173 -1.64 1.81 -18.22
C LEU A 173 -2.64 1.13 -17.28
N VAL A 174 -3.18 -0.01 -17.71
CA VAL A 174 -3.97 -0.92 -16.88
C VAL A 174 -3.17 -2.20 -16.72
N GLU A 175 -2.77 -2.48 -15.48
CA GLU A 175 -2.01 -3.67 -15.13
C GLU A 175 -2.90 -4.63 -14.34
N TYR A 176 -2.87 -5.91 -14.70
CA TYR A 176 -3.34 -7.04 -13.89
C TYR A 176 -2.12 -7.74 -13.30
N PRO A 177 -1.61 -7.34 -12.12
CA PRO A 177 -0.34 -7.83 -11.62
C PRO A 177 -0.39 -9.34 -11.40
N THR A 178 0.68 -10.03 -11.84
CA THR A 178 0.73 -11.50 -11.79
C THR A 178 0.45 -12.04 -10.38
N THR A 179 -0.38 -13.08 -10.32
CA THR A 179 -0.84 -13.75 -9.08
C THR A 179 -1.68 -12.88 -8.14
N THR A 180 -2.24 -11.77 -8.61
CA THR A 180 -3.20 -10.96 -7.86
C THR A 180 -4.59 -11.05 -8.51
N VAL A 181 -5.59 -10.43 -7.88
CA VAL A 181 -6.94 -10.27 -8.44
C VAL A 181 -7.35 -8.80 -8.38
N VAL A 182 -6.39 -7.90 -8.60
CA VAL A 182 -6.62 -6.45 -8.59
C VAL A 182 -6.25 -5.87 -9.95
N LEU A 183 -6.86 -4.75 -10.33
CA LEU A 183 -6.36 -3.93 -11.42
C LEU A 183 -5.59 -2.75 -10.83
N VAL A 184 -4.47 -2.40 -11.44
CA VAL A 184 -3.70 -1.22 -11.09
C VAL A 184 -3.66 -0.28 -12.27
N ILE A 185 -4.10 0.96 -12.07
CA ILE A 185 -4.10 2.00 -13.11
C ILE A 185 -2.90 2.92 -12.87
N LYS A 186 -2.07 3.08 -13.89
CA LYS A 186 -0.82 3.86 -13.88
C LYS A 186 -0.90 5.00 -14.88
N LEU A 187 -1.24 6.19 -14.39
CA LEU A 187 -1.52 7.32 -15.27
C LEU A 187 -0.25 7.82 -15.98
N PRO A 188 -0.37 8.31 -17.24
CA PRO A 188 0.75 8.90 -17.97
C PRO A 188 1.49 9.96 -17.16
N GLY A 189 2.80 9.80 -16.99
CA GLY A 189 3.66 10.74 -16.25
C GLY A 189 3.33 10.94 -14.76
N SER A 190 2.47 10.12 -14.17
CA SER A 190 2.11 10.19 -12.74
C SER A 190 2.93 9.20 -11.92
N ASP A 191 3.23 9.59 -10.68
CA ASP A 191 3.78 8.74 -9.63
C ASP A 191 2.70 8.20 -8.67
N ILE A 192 1.42 8.44 -8.98
CA ILE A 192 0.27 7.93 -8.23
C ILE A 192 -0.38 6.80 -9.02
N GLU A 193 -0.58 5.67 -8.34
CA GLU A 193 -1.32 4.53 -8.87
C GLU A 193 -2.70 4.45 -8.19
N PHE A 194 -3.69 3.99 -8.95
CA PHE A 194 -5.00 3.59 -8.42
C PHE A 194 -5.09 2.07 -8.42
N GLU A 195 -5.75 1.49 -7.41
CA GLU A 195 -6.05 0.06 -7.38
C GLU A 195 -7.55 -0.16 -7.35
N ILE A 196 -8.02 -1.09 -8.17
CA ILE A 196 -9.38 -1.60 -8.13
C ILE A 196 -9.34 -3.00 -7.50
N LYS A 197 -9.89 -3.11 -6.29
CA LYS A 197 -9.83 -4.35 -5.50
C LYS A 197 -10.81 -5.40 -6.03
N ARG A 198 -10.31 -6.62 -6.28
CA ARG A 198 -11.10 -7.80 -6.69
C ARG A 198 -11.87 -7.57 -7.99
N ALA A 199 -11.12 -7.35 -9.07
CA ALA A 199 -11.62 -7.10 -10.41
C ALA A 199 -11.85 -8.38 -11.24
N GLY A 200 -12.20 -9.48 -10.57
CA GLY A 200 -12.38 -10.78 -11.18
C GLY A 200 -11.08 -11.52 -11.51
N ARG A 201 -11.25 -12.70 -12.11
CA ARG A 201 -10.17 -13.52 -12.66
C ARG A 201 -10.15 -13.39 -14.17
N GLN A 202 -8.95 -13.39 -14.74
CA GLN A 202 -8.80 -13.48 -16.19
C GLN A 202 -9.30 -14.85 -16.67
N GLY A 203 -10.11 -14.86 -17.72
CA GLY A 203 -10.73 -16.05 -18.31
C GLY A 203 -12.25 -15.95 -18.38
N GLU A 204 -12.90 -17.10 -18.58
CA GLU A 204 -14.36 -17.15 -18.83
C GLU A 204 -15.20 -16.71 -17.62
N HIS A 205 -14.74 -16.98 -16.40
CA HIS A 205 -15.50 -16.68 -15.18
C HIS A 205 -14.83 -15.58 -14.38
N SER A 206 -15.37 -14.36 -14.48
CA SER A 206 -14.92 -13.22 -13.66
C SER A 206 -15.07 -13.52 -12.17
N LEU A 207 -16.20 -14.11 -11.76
CA LEU A 207 -16.45 -14.57 -10.38
C LEU A 207 -16.80 -16.06 -10.34
N ASN A 208 -16.41 -16.72 -9.24
CA ASN A 208 -16.76 -18.10 -8.96
C ASN A 208 -17.06 -18.31 -7.45
N VAL A 209 -17.64 -19.46 -7.10
CA VAL A 209 -17.85 -19.88 -5.71
C VAL A 209 -16.96 -21.05 -5.37
N VAL A 210 -16.22 -20.92 -4.27
CA VAL A 210 -15.32 -21.96 -3.77
C VAL A 210 -15.58 -22.22 -2.29
N TYR A 211 -15.63 -23.48 -1.89
CA TYR A 211 -15.74 -23.86 -0.48
C TYR A 211 -14.45 -24.46 0.05
N ALA A 212 -13.75 -25.25 -0.75
CA ALA A 212 -12.48 -25.87 -0.39
C ALA A 212 -11.44 -25.76 -1.52
N ARG A 213 -10.17 -25.69 -1.14
CA ARG A 213 -9.00 -25.74 -2.05
C ARG A 213 -7.93 -26.63 -1.44
N ASN A 214 -7.36 -27.54 -2.24
CA ASN A 214 -6.30 -28.44 -1.82
C ASN A 214 -6.62 -29.22 -0.53
N GLY A 215 -7.89 -29.65 -0.37
CA GLY A 215 -8.35 -30.40 0.80
C GLY A 215 -8.71 -29.57 2.04
N TYR A 216 -8.57 -28.23 1.98
CA TYR A 216 -8.89 -27.34 3.09
C TYR A 216 -10.07 -26.44 2.79
N THR A 217 -10.97 -26.26 3.75
CA THR A 217 -12.03 -25.24 3.69
C THR A 217 -11.40 -23.85 3.60
N VAL A 218 -11.84 -23.06 2.63
CA VAL A 218 -11.38 -21.67 2.51
C VAL A 218 -12.10 -20.80 3.55
N PRO A 219 -11.45 -19.75 4.07
CA PRO A 219 -12.12 -18.83 4.99
C PRO A 219 -13.32 -18.15 4.32
N PRO A 220 -14.32 -17.70 5.10
CA PRO A 220 -15.54 -17.04 4.60
C PRO A 220 -15.28 -15.96 3.55
N SER A 221 -14.26 -15.12 3.78
CA SER A 221 -13.84 -14.02 2.90
C SER A 221 -13.35 -14.47 1.53
N HIS A 222 -12.95 -15.74 1.36
CA HIS A 222 -12.39 -16.28 0.12
C HIS A 222 -13.40 -17.14 -0.66
N ARG A 223 -14.63 -17.30 -0.17
CA ARG A 223 -15.64 -18.15 -0.81
C ARG A 223 -16.20 -17.56 -2.10
N LEU A 224 -16.17 -16.23 -2.22
CA LEU A 224 -16.38 -15.53 -3.48
C LEU A 224 -15.04 -15.37 -4.19
N ASP A 225 -14.71 -16.31 -5.07
CA ASP A 225 -13.45 -16.28 -5.81
C ASP A 225 -13.48 -15.19 -6.89
N GLY A 226 -12.39 -14.43 -7.01
CA GLY A 226 -12.31 -13.26 -7.88
C GLY A 226 -12.98 -11.99 -7.35
N GLY A 227 -13.80 -12.08 -6.29
CA GLY A 227 -14.60 -10.98 -5.76
C GLY A 227 -14.25 -10.58 -4.31
N SER A 228 -14.87 -9.51 -3.83
CA SER A 228 -14.82 -9.05 -2.44
C SER A 228 -16.21 -9.11 -1.80
N MET A 229 -16.26 -9.36 -0.49
CA MET A 229 -17.49 -9.17 0.29
C MET A 229 -17.66 -7.69 0.68
N GLN A 230 -18.85 -7.11 0.49
CA GLN A 230 -19.10 -5.70 0.77
C GLN A 230 -18.77 -5.30 2.22
N TRP A 231 -19.16 -6.13 3.19
CA TRP A 231 -18.92 -5.81 4.60
C TRP A 231 -17.43 -5.77 4.96
N LEU A 232 -16.59 -6.58 4.29
CA LEU A 232 -15.12 -6.53 4.45
C LEU A 232 -14.56 -5.22 3.89
N LEU A 233 -15.01 -4.79 2.71
CA LEU A 233 -14.58 -3.52 2.12
C LEU A 233 -15.02 -2.32 2.98
N ARG A 234 -16.22 -2.35 3.56
CA ARG A 234 -16.69 -1.33 4.51
C ARG A 234 -15.86 -1.33 5.80
N TYR A 235 -15.60 -2.52 6.36
CA TYR A 235 -14.75 -2.66 7.54
C TYR A 235 -13.36 -2.09 7.29
N GLU A 236 -12.70 -2.54 6.23
CA GLU A 236 -11.36 -2.14 5.84
C GLU A 236 -11.29 -0.63 5.60
N ALA A 237 -12.21 -0.08 4.79
CA ALA A 237 -12.28 1.36 4.54
C ALA A 237 -12.41 2.16 5.83
N ASN A 238 -13.30 1.76 6.74
CA ASN A 238 -13.48 2.45 8.02
C ASN A 238 -12.20 2.44 8.86
N LYS A 239 -11.52 1.29 8.95
CA LYS A 239 -10.30 1.13 9.73
C LYS A 239 -9.11 1.86 9.13
N ALA A 240 -8.90 1.70 7.82
CA ALA A 240 -7.86 2.38 7.07
C ALA A 240 -8.01 3.90 7.19
N THR A 241 -9.21 4.40 6.94
CA THR A 241 -9.49 5.84 7.03
C THR A 241 -9.31 6.39 8.44
N LYS A 242 -9.70 5.63 9.47
CA LYS A 242 -9.43 6.02 10.87
C LYS A 242 -7.92 6.14 11.13
N LEU A 243 -7.12 5.18 10.65
CA LEU A 243 -5.66 5.22 10.83
C LEU A 243 -5.03 6.38 10.08
N SER A 244 -5.47 6.65 8.85
CA SER A 244 -5.03 7.79 8.06
C SER A 244 -5.28 9.12 8.78
N LEU A 245 -6.50 9.30 9.32
CA LEU A 245 -6.85 10.48 10.14
C LEU A 245 -5.95 10.58 11.38
N ILE A 246 -5.75 9.50 12.13
CA ILE A 246 -4.85 9.48 13.30
C ILE A 246 -3.45 9.92 12.88
N TYR A 247 -2.90 9.33 11.81
CA TYR A 247 -1.56 9.62 11.34
C TYR A 247 -1.41 11.09 10.94
N ARG A 248 -2.40 11.64 10.23
CA ARG A 248 -2.42 13.05 9.80
C ARG A 248 -2.52 14.01 10.99
N LEU A 249 -3.37 13.73 11.97
CA LEU A 249 -3.49 14.53 13.19
C LEU A 249 -2.22 14.48 14.05
N VAL A 250 -1.52 13.35 14.05
CA VAL A 250 -0.28 13.20 14.82
C VAL A 250 0.88 13.87 14.11
N HIS A 251 1.08 13.57 12.82
CA HIS A 251 2.32 13.87 12.10
C HIS A 251 2.23 15.08 11.16
N GLY A 252 1.03 15.54 10.82
CA GLY A 252 0.80 16.65 9.89
C GLY A 252 1.04 16.29 8.42
N ILE A 253 1.15 15.00 8.11
CA ILE A 253 1.39 14.46 6.77
C ILE A 253 0.50 13.24 6.54
N ASP A 254 0.28 12.86 5.29
CA ASP A 254 -0.51 11.67 4.95
C ASP A 254 0.19 10.39 5.38
N ALA A 255 -0.61 9.39 5.76
CA ALA A 255 -0.09 8.06 6.06
C ALA A 255 0.49 7.41 4.79
N PRO A 256 1.58 6.63 4.90
CA PRO A 256 2.13 5.83 3.80
C PRO A 256 1.25 4.61 3.49
N MET A 257 -0.04 4.83 3.22
CA MET A 257 -1.03 3.77 2.99
C MET A 257 -2.01 4.18 1.90
N SER A 258 -2.67 3.20 1.29
CA SER A 258 -3.71 3.44 0.29
C SER A 258 -4.94 4.12 0.89
N ASN A 259 -5.57 5.03 0.15
CA ASN A 259 -6.80 5.71 0.55
C ASN A 259 -8.02 5.13 -0.17
N TYR A 260 -9.10 4.90 0.56
CA TYR A 260 -10.38 4.44 0.00
C TYR A 260 -11.16 5.60 -0.60
N ILE A 261 -11.47 5.50 -1.90
CA ILE A 261 -12.13 6.56 -2.65
C ILE A 261 -13.60 6.23 -2.89
N SER A 262 -13.89 5.03 -3.39
CA SER A 262 -15.26 4.62 -3.69
C SER A 262 -15.45 3.14 -3.45
N ARG A 263 -16.73 2.76 -3.32
CA ARG A 263 -17.19 1.38 -3.27
C ARG A 263 -18.48 1.26 -4.07
N ALA A 264 -18.63 0.13 -4.78
CA ALA A 264 -19.83 -0.20 -5.52
C ALA A 264 -20.17 -1.68 -5.33
N SER A 265 -21.46 -1.98 -5.17
CA SER A 265 -21.99 -3.34 -5.21
C SER A 265 -22.08 -3.82 -6.66
N VAL A 266 -21.76 -5.08 -6.90
CA VAL A 266 -21.82 -5.68 -8.23
C VAL A 266 -23.26 -6.06 -8.56
N TYR A 267 -23.87 -5.35 -9.52
CA TYR A 267 -25.22 -5.64 -10.00
C TYR A 267 -25.24 -6.63 -11.16
N SER A 268 -24.25 -6.51 -12.05
CA SER A 268 -24.10 -7.40 -13.20
C SER A 268 -22.64 -7.83 -13.40
N LEU A 269 -22.45 -8.95 -14.09
CA LEU A 269 -21.18 -9.61 -14.36
C LEU A 269 -20.98 -9.78 -15.87
N PRO A 270 -19.73 -9.78 -16.36
CA PRO A 270 -19.44 -10.15 -17.73
C PRO A 270 -19.93 -11.57 -18.01
N ALA A 271 -20.59 -11.77 -19.14
CA ALA A 271 -20.99 -13.06 -19.69
C ALA A 271 -20.56 -13.14 -21.16
N ARG A 272 -20.66 -14.32 -21.79
CA ARG A 272 -20.07 -14.58 -23.13
C ARG A 272 -20.52 -13.59 -24.23
N GLU A 273 -21.76 -13.12 -24.20
CA GLU A 273 -22.33 -12.27 -25.26
C GLU A 273 -22.82 -10.90 -24.77
N ASP A 274 -22.87 -10.67 -23.45
CA ASP A 274 -23.34 -9.42 -22.83
C ASP A 274 -22.99 -9.40 -21.32
N LYS A 275 -23.71 -8.61 -20.52
CA LYS A 275 -23.72 -8.65 -19.05
C LYS A 275 -24.90 -9.47 -18.51
N ALA A 276 -24.65 -10.27 -17.48
CA ALA A 276 -25.66 -11.02 -16.75
C ALA A 276 -25.89 -10.40 -15.37
N ARG A 277 -27.15 -10.31 -14.92
CA ARG A 277 -27.44 -9.95 -13.52
C ARG A 277 -26.78 -10.97 -12.58
N THR A 278 -26.19 -10.51 -11.48
CA THR A 278 -25.42 -11.36 -10.55
C THR A 278 -26.22 -12.59 -10.08
N LEU A 279 -27.52 -12.42 -9.82
CA LEU A 279 -28.39 -13.52 -9.41
C LEU A 279 -28.60 -14.56 -10.52
N SER A 280 -28.79 -14.13 -11.77
CA SER A 280 -28.96 -15.02 -12.92
C SER A 280 -27.65 -15.75 -13.24
N TYR A 281 -26.51 -15.04 -13.24
CA TYR A 281 -25.18 -15.60 -13.49
C TYR A 281 -24.87 -16.81 -12.60
N PHE A 282 -25.20 -16.73 -11.32
CA PHE A 282 -24.95 -17.82 -10.36
C PHE A 282 -26.05 -18.91 -10.33
N THR A 283 -27.14 -18.75 -11.08
CA THR A 283 -28.29 -19.66 -11.05
C THR A 283 -28.52 -20.39 -12.38
N GLN A 284 -28.17 -19.79 -13.51
CA GLN A 284 -28.44 -20.32 -14.84
C GLN A 284 -27.21 -21.02 -15.44
N PRO A 285 -27.27 -22.33 -15.75
CA PRO A 285 -26.16 -23.07 -16.35
C PRO A 285 -25.61 -22.45 -17.63
N GLU A 286 -26.48 -21.92 -18.48
CA GLU A 286 -26.17 -21.31 -19.76
C GLU A 286 -25.40 -19.99 -19.64
N LEU A 287 -25.63 -19.21 -18.57
CA LEU A 287 -24.92 -17.96 -18.32
C LEU A 287 -23.57 -18.19 -17.65
N PHE A 288 -23.50 -19.14 -16.71
CA PHE A 288 -22.24 -19.46 -16.04
C PHE A 288 -21.28 -20.22 -16.96
N GLY A 289 -21.79 -21.19 -17.73
CA GLY A 289 -20.99 -22.03 -18.61
C GLY A 289 -20.36 -23.24 -17.92
N GLU A 290 -19.15 -23.58 -18.35
CA GLU A 290 -18.42 -24.75 -17.85
C GLU A 290 -18.21 -24.66 -16.32
N GLY A 291 -18.20 -25.80 -15.62
CA GLY A 291 -17.99 -25.81 -14.17
C GLY A 291 -19.19 -25.40 -13.30
N PHE A 292 -20.34 -25.04 -13.89
CA PHE A 292 -21.56 -24.64 -13.17
C PHE A 292 -21.95 -25.61 -12.05
N ARG A 293 -22.00 -26.92 -12.31
CA ARG A 293 -22.36 -27.93 -11.29
C ARG A 293 -21.41 -27.93 -10.09
N GLY A 294 -20.12 -27.71 -10.33
CA GLY A 294 -19.10 -27.62 -9.28
C GLY A 294 -19.28 -26.36 -8.44
N MET A 295 -19.48 -25.21 -9.09
CA MET A 295 -19.81 -23.95 -8.44
C MET A 295 -21.08 -24.08 -7.58
N ARG A 296 -22.16 -24.70 -8.09
CA ARG A 296 -23.41 -24.92 -7.35
C ARG A 296 -23.23 -25.76 -6.09
N ARG A 297 -22.37 -26.79 -6.15
CA ARG A 297 -22.02 -27.60 -4.98
C ARG A 297 -21.30 -26.75 -3.93
N ALA A 298 -20.25 -26.05 -4.34
CA ALA A 298 -19.48 -25.17 -3.46
C ALA A 298 -20.34 -24.06 -2.84
N MET A 299 -21.34 -23.57 -3.57
CA MET A 299 -22.30 -22.58 -3.06
C MET A 299 -23.19 -23.14 -1.96
N LYS A 300 -23.76 -24.34 -2.14
CA LYS A 300 -24.56 -25.01 -1.09
C LYS A 300 -23.73 -25.24 0.18
N GLU A 301 -22.50 -25.71 0.02
CA GLU A 301 -21.56 -25.92 1.13
C GLU A 301 -21.22 -24.59 1.82
N SER A 302 -20.96 -23.53 1.05
CA SER A 302 -20.67 -22.20 1.58
C SER A 302 -21.83 -21.62 2.38
N VAL A 303 -23.07 -21.74 1.86
CA VAL A 303 -24.28 -21.27 2.55
C VAL A 303 -24.52 -22.03 3.86
N ALA A 304 -24.35 -23.35 3.85
CA ALA A 304 -24.46 -24.15 5.07
C ALA A 304 -23.38 -23.74 6.09
N ALA A 305 -22.14 -23.56 5.63
CA ALA A 305 -21.03 -23.16 6.48
C ALA A 305 -21.22 -21.76 7.09
N PHE A 306 -21.68 -20.77 6.31
CA PHE A 306 -21.96 -19.42 6.83
C PHE A 306 -22.90 -19.45 8.04
N ARG A 307 -23.95 -20.28 8.00
CA ARG A 307 -24.88 -20.46 9.13
C ARG A 307 -24.18 -21.08 10.34
N SER A 308 -23.41 -22.14 10.13
CA SER A 308 -22.67 -22.81 11.20
C SER A 308 -21.59 -21.93 11.85
N GLU A 309 -21.07 -20.96 11.08
CA GLU A 309 -20.05 -20.00 11.52
C GLU A 309 -20.64 -18.75 12.19
N GLY A 310 -21.97 -18.67 12.34
CA GLY A 310 -22.64 -17.56 13.02
C GLY A 310 -22.74 -16.27 12.19
N ASN A 311 -22.65 -16.36 10.86
CA ASN A 311 -23.01 -15.22 9.99
C ASN A 311 -24.53 -14.99 10.04
N THR A 312 -24.98 -13.85 9.50
CA THR A 312 -26.41 -13.46 9.52
C THR A 312 -27.30 -14.58 9.00
N ASN A 313 -28.24 -15.07 9.79
CA ASN A 313 -29.18 -16.09 9.33
C ASN A 313 -30.17 -15.46 8.34
N LEU A 314 -30.02 -15.80 7.07
CA LEU A 314 -30.95 -15.42 6.02
C LEU A 314 -32.11 -16.43 5.94
N PRO A 315 -33.33 -16.00 5.59
CA PRO A 315 -34.48 -16.89 5.48
C PRO A 315 -34.22 -18.06 4.53
N ASP A 316 -34.73 -19.24 4.88
CA ASP A 316 -34.70 -20.40 4.00
C ASP A 316 -35.58 -20.18 2.77
N MET A 317 -34.97 -20.22 1.59
CA MET A 317 -35.65 -20.08 0.31
C MET A 317 -35.47 -21.36 -0.50
N PRO A 318 -36.56 -21.94 -1.02
CA PRO A 318 -36.49 -23.21 -1.75
C PRO A 318 -35.83 -23.04 -3.12
N GLY A 319 -35.30 -24.16 -3.64
CA GLY A 319 -34.79 -24.25 -5.01
C GLY A 319 -33.44 -23.54 -5.24
N ASP A 320 -32.98 -23.59 -6.49
CA ASP A 320 -31.66 -23.08 -6.84
C ASP A 320 -31.53 -21.56 -6.70
N TRP A 321 -32.60 -20.82 -7.03
CA TRP A 321 -32.69 -19.37 -6.79
C TRP A 321 -32.54 -19.02 -5.32
N GLY A 322 -33.15 -19.80 -4.43
CA GLY A 322 -33.07 -19.59 -2.99
C GLY A 322 -31.64 -19.71 -2.47
N VAL A 323 -30.92 -20.76 -2.89
CA VAL A 323 -29.50 -20.95 -2.54
C VAL A 323 -28.64 -19.80 -3.06
N THR A 324 -28.86 -19.34 -4.30
CA THR A 324 -28.12 -18.22 -4.86
C THR A 324 -28.39 -16.92 -4.11
N ALA A 325 -29.65 -16.63 -3.83
CA ALA A 325 -30.04 -15.41 -3.13
C ALA A 325 -29.49 -15.38 -1.70
N GLN A 326 -29.43 -16.55 -1.02
CA GLN A 326 -28.75 -16.65 0.26
C GLN A 326 -27.25 -16.41 0.13
N PHE A 327 -26.57 -17.04 -0.84
CA PHE A 327 -25.14 -16.83 -1.04
C PHE A 327 -24.83 -15.36 -1.33
N ILE A 328 -25.51 -14.74 -2.30
CA ILE A 328 -25.36 -13.33 -2.65
C ILE A 328 -25.72 -12.43 -1.46
N GLY A 329 -26.75 -12.76 -0.69
CA GLY A 329 -27.13 -12.01 0.51
C GLY A 329 -26.05 -12.04 1.60
N GLN A 330 -25.28 -13.12 1.70
CA GLN A 330 -24.15 -13.22 2.64
C GLN A 330 -22.92 -12.49 2.13
N VAL A 331 -22.53 -12.72 0.87
CA VAL A 331 -21.28 -12.18 0.34
C VAL A 331 -21.42 -10.73 -0.07
N GLN A 332 -22.58 -10.33 -0.61
CA GLN A 332 -22.87 -9.01 -1.18
C GLN A 332 -21.70 -8.55 -2.05
N PRO A 333 -21.52 -9.12 -3.26
CA PRO A 333 -20.34 -8.85 -4.08
C PRO A 333 -20.15 -7.35 -4.30
N ALA A 334 -18.93 -6.87 -4.08
CA ALA A 334 -18.61 -5.45 -4.22
C ALA A 334 -17.17 -5.24 -4.67
N GLN A 335 -16.88 -4.03 -5.13
CA GLN A 335 -15.57 -3.57 -5.56
C GLN A 335 -15.24 -2.23 -4.87
N ALA A 336 -13.95 -1.94 -4.70
CA ALA A 336 -13.48 -0.68 -4.17
C ALA A 336 -12.39 -0.10 -5.08
N ILE A 337 -12.39 1.24 -5.21
CA ILE A 337 -11.31 1.98 -5.86
C ILE A 337 -10.49 2.68 -4.79
N LEU A 338 -9.19 2.47 -4.84
CA LEU A 338 -8.21 3.03 -3.92
C LEU A 338 -7.23 3.92 -4.67
N SER A 339 -6.72 4.95 -4.01
CA SER A 339 -5.63 5.78 -4.52
C SER A 339 -4.37 5.67 -3.67
N GLY A 340 -3.22 5.98 -4.28
CA GLY A 340 -1.94 5.94 -3.60
C GLY A 340 -1.50 4.50 -3.31
N THR A 341 -1.66 3.61 -4.28
CA THR A 341 -1.25 2.20 -4.20
C THR A 341 0.10 1.97 -4.90
N SER A 342 0.56 0.72 -4.93
CA SER A 342 1.68 0.30 -5.78
C SER A 342 1.59 -1.17 -6.19
N SER A 343 1.69 -1.39 -7.48
CA SER A 343 1.92 -2.71 -8.11
C SER A 343 3.28 -3.33 -7.76
N PHE A 344 4.27 -2.54 -7.33
CA PHE A 344 5.62 -3.00 -6.98
C PHE A 344 5.67 -3.55 -5.55
N ARG A 345 5.00 -4.69 -5.34
CA ARG A 345 4.89 -5.39 -4.05
C ARG A 345 6.24 -5.96 -3.59
N LEU A 346 6.54 -5.93 -2.29
CA LEU A 346 7.86 -6.30 -1.75
C LEU A 346 8.27 -7.74 -2.06
N ASP A 347 7.33 -8.69 -1.95
CA ASP A 347 7.58 -10.10 -2.25
C ASP A 347 7.93 -10.31 -3.74
N LYS A 348 7.24 -9.61 -4.64
CA LYS A 348 7.49 -9.61 -6.07
C LYS A 348 8.82 -8.96 -6.41
N LEU A 349 9.10 -7.78 -5.85
CA LEU A 349 10.38 -7.09 -6.05
C LEU A 349 11.56 -7.95 -5.61
N ALA A 350 11.49 -8.56 -4.42
CA ALA A 350 12.53 -9.48 -3.94
C ALA A 350 12.68 -10.70 -4.87
N ALA A 351 11.58 -11.26 -5.38
CA ALA A 351 11.61 -12.35 -6.34
C ALA A 351 12.20 -11.95 -7.70
N TYR A 352 11.84 -10.78 -8.22
CA TYR A 352 12.27 -10.27 -9.53
C TYR A 352 13.73 -9.80 -9.55
N LEU A 353 14.26 -9.38 -8.40
CA LEU A 353 15.66 -9.02 -8.20
C LEU A 353 16.53 -10.20 -7.73
N SER A 354 15.99 -11.43 -7.74
CA SER A 354 16.76 -12.66 -7.56
C SER A 354 17.36 -13.15 -8.88
N SER A 355 18.31 -14.10 -8.83
CA SER A 355 18.93 -14.70 -10.02
C SER A 355 17.91 -15.30 -11.01
N ASN A 356 16.80 -15.84 -10.51
CA ASN A 356 15.71 -16.42 -11.31
C ASN A 356 14.57 -15.43 -11.61
N GLY A 357 14.76 -14.14 -11.33
CA GLY A 357 13.75 -13.10 -11.49
C GLY A 357 13.10 -13.05 -12.88
N PRO A 358 13.87 -13.01 -13.99
CA PRO A 358 13.32 -12.98 -15.34
C PRO A 358 12.48 -14.21 -15.67
N GLU A 359 12.90 -15.41 -15.23
CA GLU A 359 12.09 -16.61 -15.41
C GLU A 359 10.76 -16.52 -14.65
N ARG A 360 10.79 -16.05 -13.39
CA ARG A 360 9.57 -15.88 -12.59
C ARG A 360 8.61 -14.89 -13.23
N TYR A 361 9.12 -13.81 -13.81
CA TYR A 361 8.31 -12.80 -14.45
C TYR A 361 7.81 -13.22 -15.82
N PHE A 362 8.70 -13.46 -16.78
CA PHE A 362 8.32 -13.72 -18.18
C PHE A 362 7.72 -15.12 -18.37
N LYS A 363 8.39 -16.18 -17.92
CA LYS A 363 7.93 -17.56 -18.18
C LYS A 363 6.79 -17.99 -17.28
N LYS A 364 6.87 -17.70 -15.97
CA LYS A 364 5.85 -18.13 -15.00
C LYS A 364 4.70 -17.13 -14.87
N GLY A 365 5.00 -15.83 -14.91
CA GLY A 365 4.02 -14.76 -14.81
C GLY A 365 3.31 -14.49 -16.14
N LEU A 366 4.05 -14.00 -17.13
CA LEU A 366 3.50 -13.60 -18.43
C LEU A 366 3.29 -14.76 -19.41
N ARG A 367 3.92 -15.92 -19.15
CA ARG A 367 3.92 -17.10 -20.03
C ARG A 367 4.49 -16.84 -21.42
N VAL A 368 5.51 -15.99 -21.51
CA VAL A 368 6.23 -15.67 -22.75
C VAL A 368 7.71 -16.03 -22.65
N ALA A 369 8.35 -16.22 -23.80
CA ALA A 369 9.80 -16.33 -23.88
C ALA A 369 10.46 -14.96 -23.66
N TYR A 370 11.72 -14.95 -23.24
CA TYR A 370 12.48 -13.72 -23.05
C TYR A 370 13.96 -13.91 -23.41
N SER A 371 14.57 -12.84 -23.88
CA SER A 371 16.00 -12.74 -24.17
C SER A 371 16.78 -12.14 -23.00
N THR A 372 18.11 -12.20 -23.06
CA THR A 372 18.98 -11.50 -22.09
C THR A 372 18.75 -9.98 -22.10
N HIS A 373 18.36 -9.42 -23.25
CA HIS A 373 18.03 -8.00 -23.35
C HIS A 373 16.75 -7.67 -22.58
N ASP A 374 15.71 -8.48 -22.73
CA ASP A 374 14.43 -8.29 -22.02
C ASP A 374 14.63 -8.39 -20.50
N ALA A 375 15.45 -9.36 -20.05
CA ALA A 375 15.82 -9.50 -18.65
C ALA A 375 16.53 -8.25 -18.09
N LYS A 376 17.43 -7.65 -18.87
CA LYS A 376 18.10 -6.39 -18.50
C LYS A 376 17.10 -5.23 -18.42
N ILE A 377 16.25 -5.04 -19.43
CA ILE A 377 15.27 -3.93 -19.43
C ILE A 377 14.27 -4.07 -18.28
N PHE A 378 13.87 -5.31 -17.98
CA PHE A 378 13.08 -5.62 -16.79
C PHE A 378 13.79 -5.20 -15.50
N ALA A 379 15.07 -5.55 -15.34
CA ALA A 379 15.88 -5.12 -14.20
C ALA A 379 15.99 -3.59 -14.11
N ASP A 380 16.30 -2.91 -15.22
CA ASP A 380 16.37 -1.45 -15.30
C ASP A 380 15.06 -0.80 -14.83
N THR A 381 13.94 -1.33 -15.30
CA THR A 381 12.60 -0.85 -14.99
C THR A 381 12.32 -0.91 -13.48
N ILE A 382 12.73 -2.00 -12.82
CA ILE A 382 12.57 -2.18 -11.38
C ILE A 382 13.54 -1.27 -10.60
N LEU A 383 14.81 -1.24 -11.00
CA LEU A 383 15.85 -0.43 -10.34
C LEU A 383 15.53 1.07 -10.38
N GLU A 384 14.97 1.56 -11.49
CA GLU A 384 14.45 2.92 -11.59
C GLU A 384 13.34 3.23 -10.57
N GLU A 385 12.50 2.26 -10.25
CA GLU A 385 11.39 2.43 -9.31
C GLU A 385 11.89 2.40 -7.86
N ILE A 386 12.73 1.43 -7.51
CA ILE A 386 13.18 1.25 -6.12
C ILE A 386 14.30 2.21 -5.72
N LEU A 387 15.01 2.83 -6.67
CA LEU A 387 16.04 3.86 -6.37
C LEU A 387 15.54 5.28 -6.61
N GLY A 388 14.47 5.46 -7.39
CA GLY A 388 13.97 6.76 -7.89
C GLY A 388 14.85 7.40 -8.95
N ARG A 389 16.19 7.25 -8.85
CA ARG A 389 17.16 7.53 -9.93
C ARG A 389 18.15 6.39 -10.02
N TYR A 390 18.35 5.89 -11.23
CA TYR A 390 19.15 4.72 -11.50
C TYR A 390 20.19 5.00 -12.59
N GLN A 391 21.42 4.53 -12.37
CA GLN A 391 22.52 4.60 -13.32
C GLN A 391 22.89 3.18 -13.79
N PRO A 392 22.76 2.84 -15.08
CA PRO A 392 23.11 1.50 -15.55
C PRO A 392 24.62 1.23 -15.41
N PRO A 393 25.03 0.00 -15.06
CA PRO A 393 26.44 -0.36 -15.05
C PRO A 393 27.01 -0.33 -16.47
N ARG A 394 28.31 -0.02 -16.57
CA ARG A 394 29.04 0.01 -17.86
C ARG A 394 29.71 -1.33 -18.20
N GLU A 395 29.81 -2.22 -17.22
CA GLU A 395 30.48 -3.50 -17.34
C GLU A 395 29.66 -4.51 -18.17
N ARG A 396 30.34 -5.50 -18.74
CA ARG A 396 29.69 -6.62 -19.42
C ARG A 396 29.30 -7.68 -18.40
N TYR A 397 28.12 -8.28 -18.58
CA TYR A 397 27.56 -9.32 -17.73
C TYR A 397 27.00 -10.44 -18.60
N LYS A 398 27.01 -11.67 -18.09
CA LYS A 398 26.54 -12.86 -18.82
C LYS A 398 25.10 -13.24 -18.46
N ASN A 399 24.64 -12.84 -17.29
CA ASN A 399 23.33 -13.21 -16.76
C ASN A 399 22.76 -12.11 -15.85
N HIS A 400 21.51 -12.32 -15.42
CA HIS A 400 20.76 -11.36 -14.60
C HIS A 400 21.40 -11.09 -13.24
N ASP A 401 21.95 -12.09 -12.55
CA ASP A 401 22.55 -11.87 -11.24
C ASP A 401 23.85 -11.05 -11.33
N GLN A 402 24.69 -11.34 -12.33
CA GLN A 402 25.86 -10.52 -12.63
C GLN A 402 25.47 -9.08 -13.00
N TYR A 403 24.36 -8.89 -13.72
CA TYR A 403 23.84 -7.55 -14.02
C TYR A 403 23.49 -6.79 -12.76
N LEU A 404 22.71 -7.40 -11.87
CA LEU A 404 22.28 -6.78 -10.63
C LEU A 404 23.46 -6.48 -9.72
N ALA A 405 24.43 -7.40 -9.61
CA ALA A 405 25.67 -7.16 -8.87
C ALA A 405 26.40 -5.91 -9.40
N ALA A 406 26.63 -5.84 -10.72
CA ALA A 406 27.27 -4.67 -11.35
C ALA A 406 26.46 -3.38 -11.15
N ALA A 407 25.13 -3.45 -11.25
CA ALA A 407 24.25 -2.31 -11.05
C ALA A 407 24.35 -1.75 -9.62
N PHE A 408 24.40 -2.61 -8.60
CA PHE A 408 24.59 -2.19 -7.21
C PHE A 408 26.05 -1.83 -6.86
N SER A 409 27.03 -2.20 -7.69
CA SER A 409 28.42 -1.75 -7.57
C SER A 409 28.65 -0.32 -8.09
N VAL A 410 27.73 0.23 -8.88
CA VAL A 410 27.78 1.65 -9.26
C VAL A 410 27.61 2.52 -8.01
N ALA A 411 28.63 3.33 -7.68
CA ALA A 411 28.69 4.10 -6.43
C ALA A 411 27.42 4.94 -6.16
N GLY A 412 26.89 5.61 -7.20
CA GLY A 412 25.66 6.39 -7.10
C GLY A 412 24.43 5.54 -6.74
N ASN A 413 24.31 4.34 -7.31
CA ASN A 413 23.22 3.42 -7.00
C ASN A 413 23.36 2.84 -5.59
N ARG A 414 24.59 2.47 -5.16
CA ARG A 414 24.85 1.94 -3.83
C ARG A 414 24.49 2.94 -2.74
N ALA A 415 25.02 4.16 -2.84
CA ALA A 415 24.72 5.23 -1.90
C ALA A 415 23.22 5.51 -1.82
N ARG A 416 22.54 5.51 -2.98
CA ARG A 416 21.10 5.71 -3.06
C ARG A 416 20.32 4.56 -2.42
N ALA A 417 20.69 3.32 -2.70
CA ALA A 417 20.07 2.14 -2.12
C ALA A 417 20.20 2.13 -0.58
N ASP A 418 21.35 2.52 -0.04
CA ASP A 418 21.58 2.60 1.41
C ASP A 418 20.71 3.68 2.07
N GLN A 419 20.62 4.85 1.42
CA GLN A 419 19.76 5.95 1.87
C GLN A 419 18.29 5.54 1.85
N VAL A 420 17.83 4.94 0.74
CA VAL A 420 16.44 4.51 0.57
C VAL A 420 16.09 3.44 1.59
N TYR A 421 16.95 2.43 1.78
CA TYR A 421 16.74 1.37 2.77
C TYR A 421 16.51 1.94 4.18
N LYS A 422 17.40 2.83 4.64
CA LYS A 422 17.25 3.48 5.96
C LYS A 422 15.97 4.31 6.05
N SER A 423 15.62 5.04 5.00
CA SER A 423 14.38 5.82 4.94
C SER A 423 13.13 4.94 4.99
N LEU A 424 13.13 3.79 4.33
CA LEU A 424 11.98 2.88 4.34
C LEU A 424 11.78 2.25 5.72
N LEU A 425 12.87 1.87 6.41
CA LEU A 425 12.77 1.38 7.79
C LEU A 425 12.24 2.46 8.76
N GLN A 426 12.61 3.74 8.55
CA GLN A 426 12.03 4.86 9.29
C GLN A 426 10.52 4.98 9.04
N GLN A 427 10.08 4.88 7.77
CA GLN A 427 8.67 4.98 7.42
C GLN A 427 7.84 3.84 8.06
N ILE A 428 8.35 2.60 7.99
CA ILE A 428 7.75 1.44 8.68
C ILE A 428 7.65 1.69 10.18
N ALA A 429 8.75 2.11 10.81
CA ALA A 429 8.79 2.39 12.24
C ALA A 429 7.83 3.51 12.65
N LYS A 430 7.72 4.59 11.86
CA LYS A 430 6.78 5.67 12.13
C LYS A 430 5.33 5.17 12.04
N PHE A 431 5.00 4.39 11.01
CA PHE A 431 3.66 3.82 10.85
C PHE A 431 3.30 2.86 11.97
N TRP A 432 4.16 1.87 12.24
CA TRP A 432 3.93 0.88 13.30
C TRP A 432 3.96 1.50 14.70
N GLY A 433 4.86 2.44 14.97
CA GLY A 433 4.92 3.17 16.25
C GLY A 433 3.64 3.96 16.52
N THR A 434 3.04 4.55 15.48
CA THR A 434 1.73 5.21 15.56
C THR A 434 0.63 4.20 15.91
N LEU A 435 0.62 3.05 15.24
CA LEU A 435 -0.35 1.99 15.45
C LEU A 435 -0.25 1.40 16.88
N LEU A 436 0.96 1.08 17.34
CA LEU A 436 1.23 0.59 18.70
C LEU A 436 0.77 1.58 19.78
N ALA A 437 1.00 2.88 19.56
CA ALA A 437 0.59 3.91 20.51
C ALA A 437 -0.92 3.98 20.69
N VAL A 438 -1.71 3.75 19.64
CA VAL A 438 -3.19 3.68 19.77
C VAL A 438 -3.69 2.30 20.18
N ARG A 439 -2.78 1.36 20.49
CA ARG A 439 -3.06 -0.07 20.71
C ARG A 439 -3.77 -0.75 19.55
N GLY A 440 -3.51 -0.28 18.33
CA GLY A 440 -3.94 -0.99 17.14
C GLY A 440 -3.00 -2.13 16.78
N TYR A 441 -3.48 -3.02 15.92
CA TYR A 441 -2.73 -4.12 15.32
C TYR A 441 -3.39 -4.55 14.02
N THR A 442 -2.70 -5.32 13.20
CA THR A 442 -3.22 -5.79 11.90
C THR A 442 -3.24 -7.31 11.77
N ARG A 443 -2.91 -8.04 12.84
CA ARG A 443 -2.69 -9.50 12.80
C ARG A 443 -1.68 -9.91 11.73
N GLY A 444 -0.76 -9.00 11.40
CA GLY A 444 0.21 -9.15 10.33
C GLY A 444 -0.25 -8.71 8.95
N GLU A 445 -1.55 -8.69 8.62
CA GLU A 445 -2.02 -8.58 7.22
C GLU A 445 -1.54 -7.31 6.49
N SER A 446 -1.52 -6.17 7.18
CA SER A 446 -0.98 -4.93 6.60
C SER A 446 0.53 -4.92 6.43
N PHE A 447 1.24 -5.82 7.09
CA PHE A 447 2.70 -5.95 7.05
C PHE A 447 3.19 -7.18 6.28
N VAL A 448 2.28 -7.95 5.65
CA VAL A 448 2.69 -9.04 4.77
C VAL A 448 3.31 -8.44 3.52
N ALA A 449 4.50 -8.91 3.12
CA ALA A 449 5.24 -8.36 1.99
C ALA A 449 4.42 -8.28 0.67
N ARG A 450 3.43 -9.14 0.47
CA ARG A 450 2.51 -9.10 -0.68
C ARG A 450 1.54 -7.90 -0.65
N ASN A 451 1.29 -7.33 0.52
CA ASN A 451 0.35 -6.23 0.76
C ASN A 451 1.04 -4.88 0.94
N VAL A 452 2.36 -4.86 0.75
CA VAL A 452 3.23 -3.69 0.95
C VAL A 452 3.97 -3.43 -0.35
N GLY A 453 3.85 -2.20 -0.85
CA GLY A 453 4.46 -1.78 -2.11
C GLY A 453 5.54 -0.72 -1.91
N LEU A 454 6.44 -0.61 -2.90
CA LEU A 454 7.35 0.53 -3.03
C LEU A 454 6.90 1.42 -4.17
N LYS A 455 7.04 2.73 -4.00
CA LYS A 455 6.75 3.67 -5.08
C LYS A 455 7.77 4.79 -5.09
N SER A 456 8.36 5.02 -6.26
CA SER A 456 9.10 6.24 -6.53
C SER A 456 8.12 7.40 -6.69
N PHE A 457 8.42 8.55 -6.07
CA PHE A 457 7.56 9.72 -6.15
C PHE A 457 8.38 11.00 -6.20
N TRP A 458 7.85 12.02 -6.85
CA TRP A 458 8.42 13.34 -6.95
C TRP A 458 7.95 14.18 -5.76
N SER A 459 8.88 14.72 -4.99
CA SER A 459 8.55 15.57 -3.85
C SER A 459 9.69 16.51 -3.54
N LYS A 460 9.34 17.79 -3.31
CA LYS A 460 10.27 18.88 -3.02
C LYS A 460 11.41 18.95 -4.05
N GLY A 461 11.06 18.85 -5.34
CA GLY A 461 12.01 18.95 -6.44
C GLY A 461 12.95 17.75 -6.61
N GLN A 462 12.67 16.61 -5.96
CA GLN A 462 13.51 15.41 -6.04
C GLN A 462 12.69 14.13 -6.14
N TRP A 463 13.26 13.13 -6.81
CA TRP A 463 12.75 11.76 -6.76
C TRP A 463 13.07 11.16 -5.40
N ASN A 464 12.09 10.54 -4.76
CA ASN A 464 12.16 9.84 -3.50
C ASN A 464 11.51 8.47 -3.63
N VAL A 465 11.63 7.61 -2.62
CA VAL A 465 10.99 6.29 -2.59
C VAL A 465 10.26 6.15 -1.27
N LYS A 466 8.99 5.76 -1.34
CA LYS A 466 8.14 5.52 -0.17
C LYS A 466 7.64 4.09 -0.12
N ILE A 467 7.36 3.64 1.09
CA ILE A 467 6.61 2.42 1.33
C ILE A 467 5.11 2.73 1.31
N ILE A 468 4.28 1.78 0.89
CA ILE A 468 2.83 1.91 0.87
C ILE A 468 2.20 0.63 1.42
N PHE A 469 1.42 0.75 2.49
CA PHE A 469 0.61 -0.34 3.05
C PHE A 469 -0.78 -0.32 2.38
N MET A 470 -1.22 -1.44 1.78
CA MET A 470 -2.40 -1.45 0.87
C MET A 470 -3.57 -2.35 1.33
N ASP A 471 -3.35 -3.20 2.33
CA ASP A 471 -4.36 -4.16 2.79
C ASP A 471 -4.55 -4.07 4.30
N HIS A 472 -5.76 -3.77 4.73
CA HIS A 472 -6.10 -3.45 6.12
C HIS A 472 -7.32 -4.21 6.62
N ASP A 473 -7.64 -5.34 5.98
CA ASP A 473 -8.81 -6.19 6.29
C ASP A 473 -8.82 -6.75 7.72
N ALA A 474 -7.66 -6.88 8.35
CA ALA A 474 -7.49 -7.29 9.75
C ALA A 474 -7.05 -6.15 10.70
N LEU A 475 -7.10 -4.89 10.25
CA LEU A 475 -6.74 -3.73 11.07
C LEU A 475 -7.75 -3.50 12.20
N VAL A 476 -7.29 -3.65 13.44
CA VAL A 476 -8.04 -3.33 14.64
C VAL A 476 -7.46 -2.09 15.29
N ILE A 477 -8.30 -1.11 15.54
CA ILE A 477 -8.00 0.07 16.36
C ILE A 477 -9.15 0.22 17.38
N PRO A 478 -8.85 0.37 18.69
CA PRO A 478 -9.87 0.67 19.68
C PRO A 478 -10.74 1.85 19.24
N ASN A 479 -12.06 1.74 19.41
CA ASN A 479 -13.01 2.79 19.03
C ASN A 479 -13.69 3.42 20.26
N SER A 480 -14.53 4.43 20.03
CA SER A 480 -15.28 5.11 21.09
C SER A 480 -16.27 4.19 21.82
N ARG A 481 -16.64 3.05 21.22
CA ARG A 481 -17.51 2.02 21.82
C ARG A 481 -16.71 0.92 22.52
N SER A 482 -15.44 0.75 22.18
CA SER A 482 -14.52 -0.15 22.88
C SER A 482 -14.35 0.41 24.29
N GLY A 483 -15.01 -0.23 25.27
CA GLY A 483 -14.96 0.25 26.65
C GLY A 483 -13.59 0.07 27.29
N ARG A 484 -12.71 -0.79 26.75
CA ARG A 484 -11.46 -1.23 27.39
C ARG A 484 -10.40 -1.64 26.36
N PHE A 485 -9.13 -1.46 26.73
CA PHE A 485 -7.98 -2.13 26.13
C PHE A 485 -7.93 -3.60 26.61
N PHE A 486 -7.69 -4.55 25.71
CA PHE A 486 -7.73 -5.99 26.02
C PHE A 486 -6.36 -6.61 25.77
N ALA A 487 -5.44 -6.44 26.74
CA ALA A 487 -4.05 -6.90 26.63
C ALA A 487 -3.91 -8.36 26.16
N HIS A 488 -4.79 -9.26 26.60
CA HIS A 488 -4.76 -10.68 26.22
C HIS A 488 -4.97 -10.92 24.72
N GLY A 489 -5.81 -10.10 24.06
CA GLY A 489 -6.02 -10.18 22.61
C GLY A 489 -5.05 -9.28 21.84
N ASP A 490 -4.77 -8.10 22.37
CA ASP A 490 -4.08 -7.05 21.61
C ASP A 490 -2.57 -7.32 21.50
N ILE A 491 -1.91 -7.71 22.60
CA ILE A 491 -0.44 -7.89 22.65
C ILE A 491 0.05 -9.05 21.74
N PRO A 492 -0.59 -10.23 21.71
CA PRO A 492 -0.18 -11.28 20.78
C PRO A 492 -0.29 -10.86 19.31
N ASN A 493 -1.30 -10.06 18.95
CA ASN A 493 -1.46 -9.57 17.59
C ASN A 493 -0.44 -8.47 17.23
N MET A 494 -0.09 -7.59 18.18
CA MET A 494 1.03 -6.65 17.99
C MET A 494 2.37 -7.39 17.84
N THR A 495 2.54 -8.51 18.55
CA THR A 495 3.71 -9.38 18.40
C THR A 495 3.72 -10.04 17.02
N LEU A 496 2.56 -10.39 16.47
CA LEU A 496 2.44 -10.92 15.11
C LEU A 496 2.82 -9.86 14.06
N ASP A 497 2.37 -8.62 14.23
CA ASP A 497 2.80 -7.49 13.38
C ASP A 497 4.34 -7.35 13.41
N GLU A 498 4.96 -7.36 14.60
CA GLU A 498 6.42 -7.29 14.76
C GLU A 498 7.15 -8.39 13.97
N ARG A 499 6.58 -9.60 13.90
CA ARG A 499 7.17 -10.73 13.18
C ARG A 499 7.15 -10.51 11.67
N TYR A 500 6.04 -10.02 11.11
CA TYR A 500 5.96 -9.69 9.69
C TYR A 500 6.84 -8.51 9.32
N ILE A 501 7.01 -7.54 10.20
CA ILE A 501 7.89 -6.40 9.94
C ILE A 501 9.37 -6.82 10.00
N TRP A 502 9.81 -7.45 11.11
CA TRP A 502 11.23 -7.60 11.43
C TRP A 502 11.78 -9.02 11.31
N GLY A 503 10.96 -10.07 11.25
CA GLY A 503 11.41 -11.47 11.12
C GLY A 503 12.10 -12.07 12.36
N ARG A 504 12.13 -11.37 13.50
CA ARG A 504 13.02 -11.63 14.65
C ARG A 504 12.73 -12.89 15.50
N SER A 505 11.70 -13.68 15.20
CA SER A 505 11.24 -14.75 16.12
C SER A 505 11.18 -16.15 15.52
N THR A 506 11.28 -16.32 14.19
CA THR A 506 11.24 -17.63 13.49
C THR A 506 11.42 -17.38 11.98
N PRO A 507 12.67 -17.18 11.50
CA PRO A 507 12.94 -16.89 10.09
C PRO A 507 12.36 -17.97 9.15
N GLU A 508 12.35 -19.23 9.60
CA GLU A 508 11.82 -20.37 8.85
C GLU A 508 10.30 -20.35 8.64
N ARG A 509 9.53 -19.73 9.55
CA ARG A 509 8.06 -19.61 9.43
C ARG A 509 7.63 -18.29 8.79
N PHE A 510 8.47 -17.27 8.88
CA PHE A 510 8.25 -15.94 8.30
C PHE A 510 9.38 -15.63 7.32
N VAL A 511 9.51 -16.50 6.30
CA VAL A 511 10.60 -16.50 5.32
C VAL A 511 10.77 -15.16 4.59
N ALA A 512 9.74 -14.31 4.58
CA ALA A 512 9.75 -12.99 3.97
C ALA A 512 9.11 -11.93 4.89
N SER A 513 9.87 -11.44 5.88
CA SER A 513 9.50 -10.19 6.58
C SER A 513 9.70 -8.98 5.66
N GLU A 514 9.08 -7.84 5.98
CA GLU A 514 9.28 -6.60 5.22
C GLU A 514 10.75 -6.18 5.21
N ALA A 515 11.37 -6.12 6.40
CA ALA A 515 12.79 -5.77 6.52
C ALA A 515 13.69 -6.77 5.76
N GLY A 516 13.36 -8.07 5.78
CA GLY A 516 14.09 -9.09 5.02
C GLY A 516 13.94 -8.95 3.51
N CYS A 517 12.73 -8.61 3.03
CA CYS A 517 12.50 -8.29 1.63
C CYS A 517 13.32 -7.06 1.22
N LEU A 518 13.30 -6.00 2.03
CA LEU A 518 14.08 -4.78 1.78
C LEU A 518 15.59 -5.06 1.77
N GLN A 519 16.10 -5.87 2.70
CA GLN A 519 17.50 -6.29 2.70
C GLN A 519 17.87 -7.02 1.39
N THR A 520 16.99 -7.89 0.91
CA THR A 520 17.18 -8.62 -0.36
C THR A 520 17.16 -7.67 -1.55
N ILE A 521 16.13 -6.81 -1.64
CA ILE A 521 15.93 -5.84 -2.72
C ILE A 521 17.12 -4.90 -2.86
N TYR A 522 17.60 -4.36 -1.74
CA TYR A 522 18.70 -3.38 -1.72
C TYR A 522 20.07 -4.02 -1.50
N ARG A 523 20.17 -5.35 -1.41
CA ARG A 523 21.43 -6.10 -1.17
C ARG A 523 22.22 -5.53 0.03
N VAL A 524 21.53 -5.39 1.16
CA VAL A 524 22.04 -4.75 2.38
C VAL A 524 22.90 -5.72 3.18
N GLY A 525 24.10 -5.27 3.55
CA GLY A 525 24.97 -6.00 4.49
C GLY A 525 24.59 -5.76 5.95
N LYS A 526 25.10 -6.61 6.84
CA LYS A 526 24.79 -6.60 8.28
C LYS A 526 24.99 -5.23 8.95
N SER A 527 26.10 -4.54 8.68
CA SER A 527 26.41 -3.24 9.31
C SER A 527 25.37 -2.17 8.97
N LEU A 528 24.95 -2.08 7.70
CA LEU A 528 23.92 -1.13 7.28
C LEU A 528 22.53 -1.52 7.80
N ASP A 529 22.22 -2.80 7.91
CA ASP A 529 21.01 -3.26 8.60
C ASP A 529 21.02 -2.79 10.06
N GLU A 530 22.10 -3.01 10.80
CA GLU A 530 22.22 -2.56 12.20
C GLU A 530 22.02 -1.04 12.34
N GLU A 531 22.61 -0.22 11.46
CA GLU A 531 22.34 1.21 11.39
C GLU A 531 20.84 1.51 11.13
N GLY A 532 20.26 0.83 10.14
CA GLY A 532 18.86 0.98 9.78
C GLY A 532 17.92 0.60 10.93
N GLN A 533 18.19 -0.49 11.64
CA GLN A 533 17.45 -0.94 12.82
C GLN A 533 17.57 0.06 13.97
N ALA A 534 18.76 0.64 14.18
CA ALA A 534 18.97 1.66 15.22
C ALA A 534 18.13 2.93 14.93
N VAL A 535 18.16 3.39 13.68
CA VAL A 535 17.36 4.54 13.24
C VAL A 535 15.86 4.24 13.34
N ALA A 536 15.42 3.06 12.91
CA ALA A 536 14.03 2.61 13.04
C ALA A 536 13.57 2.58 14.50
N ARG A 537 14.41 2.15 15.43
CA ARG A 537 14.11 2.13 16.87
C ARG A 537 13.84 3.53 17.42
N VAL A 538 14.66 4.51 17.03
CA VAL A 538 14.47 5.92 17.42
C VAL A 538 13.16 6.45 16.84
N GLU A 539 12.91 6.21 15.56
CA GLU A 539 11.69 6.69 14.89
C GLU A 539 10.42 6.04 15.47
N LEU A 540 10.44 4.75 15.77
CA LEU A 540 9.35 4.04 16.43
C LEU A 540 9.00 4.69 17.77
N LYS A 541 10.02 4.99 18.58
CA LYS A 541 9.84 5.64 19.89
C LYS A 541 9.28 7.05 19.75
N ASN A 542 9.78 7.81 18.79
CA ASN A 542 9.30 9.17 18.51
C ASN A 542 7.84 9.16 18.07
N ALA A 543 7.48 8.31 17.11
CA ALA A 543 6.11 8.17 16.66
C ALA A 543 5.18 7.72 17.78
N TYR A 544 5.62 6.72 18.56
CA TYR A 544 4.85 6.22 19.70
C TYR A 544 4.51 7.32 20.71
N ARG A 545 5.54 8.07 21.15
CA ARG A 545 5.39 9.14 22.13
C ARG A 545 4.59 10.31 21.59
N ARG A 546 4.85 10.72 20.34
CA ARG A 546 4.12 11.80 19.69
C ARG A 546 2.63 11.47 19.58
N THR A 547 2.28 10.24 19.22
CA THR A 547 0.89 9.78 19.19
C THR A 547 0.26 9.80 20.58
N GLN A 548 0.93 9.24 21.60
CA GLN A 548 0.45 9.27 22.99
C GLN A 548 0.22 10.70 23.50
N HIS A 549 1.12 11.63 23.17
CA HIS A 549 0.97 13.04 23.50
C HIS A 549 -0.23 13.66 22.77
N GLN A 550 -0.35 13.46 21.46
CA GLN A 550 -1.44 14.02 20.65
C GLN A 550 -2.81 13.45 21.06
N MET A 551 -2.92 12.18 21.43
CA MET A 551 -4.16 11.62 21.99
C MET A 551 -4.64 12.38 23.24
N MET A 552 -3.71 13.03 23.93
CA MET A 552 -3.93 13.77 25.18
C MET A 552 -4.03 15.27 24.97
N THR A 553 -3.59 15.83 23.86
CA THR A 553 -3.62 17.30 23.65
C THR A 553 -4.49 17.72 22.48
N ASN A 554 -4.71 16.84 21.50
CA ASN A 554 -5.54 17.11 20.33
C ASN A 554 -6.99 16.65 20.56
N PRO A 555 -7.97 17.57 20.66
CA PRO A 555 -9.37 17.22 20.91
C PRO A 555 -9.99 16.37 19.79
N GLU A 556 -9.60 16.60 18.54
CA GLU A 556 -10.09 15.86 17.38
C GLU A 556 -9.64 14.40 17.44
N LEU A 557 -8.35 14.17 17.69
CA LEU A 557 -7.81 12.82 17.86
C LEU A 557 -8.43 12.11 19.07
N ARG A 558 -8.60 12.80 20.19
CA ARG A 558 -9.20 12.24 21.40
C ARG A 558 -10.62 11.74 21.17
N ARG A 559 -11.43 12.45 20.35
CA ARG A 559 -12.82 12.06 20.01
C ARG A 559 -12.91 10.71 19.29
N LEU A 560 -11.83 10.22 18.67
CA LEU A 560 -11.79 8.93 18.01
C LEU A 560 -11.76 7.73 18.98
N PHE A 561 -11.57 7.99 20.27
CA PHE A 561 -11.40 6.99 21.33
C PHE A 561 -12.35 7.25 22.49
N SER A 562 -12.67 6.20 23.26
CA SER A 562 -13.40 6.38 24.51
C SER A 562 -12.45 6.95 25.56
N LYS A 563 -12.96 7.75 26.50
CA LYS A 563 -12.17 8.26 27.64
C LYS A 563 -11.48 7.10 28.37
N GLY A 564 -12.22 6.01 28.59
CA GLY A 564 -11.72 4.80 29.22
C GLY A 564 -10.56 4.15 28.45
N VAL A 565 -10.54 4.16 27.11
CA VAL A 565 -9.38 3.68 26.35
C VAL A 565 -8.17 4.55 26.62
N VAL A 566 -8.30 5.87 26.45
CA VAL A 566 -7.19 6.83 26.58
C VAL A 566 -6.53 6.73 27.96
N ASP A 567 -7.32 6.73 29.03
CA ASP A 567 -6.81 6.65 30.40
C ASP A 567 -6.04 5.33 30.64
N ARG A 568 -6.60 4.20 30.17
CA ARG A 568 -6.02 2.87 30.37
C ARG A 568 -4.72 2.63 29.58
N LEU A 569 -4.49 3.35 28.49
CA LEU A 569 -3.24 3.20 27.71
C LEU A 569 -2.00 3.55 28.53
N ARG A 570 -2.09 4.61 29.33
CA ARG A 570 -1.01 5.09 30.21
C ARG A 570 -0.79 4.18 31.41
N ASP A 571 -1.87 3.62 31.93
CA ASP A 571 -1.80 2.63 33.01
C ASP A 571 -1.03 1.40 32.55
N TRP A 572 -1.30 0.93 31.33
CA TRP A 572 -0.55 -0.16 30.71
C TRP A 572 0.95 0.17 30.58
N ASP A 573 1.31 1.35 30.09
CA ASP A 573 2.73 1.74 29.96
C ASP A 573 3.44 1.81 31.31
N THR A 574 2.73 2.28 32.34
CA THR A 574 3.24 2.32 33.72
C THR A 574 3.47 0.91 34.26
N LEU A 575 2.51 0.01 34.03
CA LEU A 575 2.61 -1.40 34.43
C LEU A 575 3.78 -2.09 33.73
N VAL A 576 3.87 -2.00 32.40
CA VAL A 576 4.94 -2.63 31.61
C VAL A 576 6.30 -2.05 31.96
N GLY A 577 6.41 -0.72 32.10
CA GLY A 577 7.66 -0.07 32.50
C GLY A 577 8.13 -0.51 33.89
N GLY A 578 7.22 -0.67 34.84
CA GLY A 578 7.52 -1.23 36.15
C GLY A 578 7.95 -2.70 36.06
N TYR A 579 7.19 -3.52 35.33
CA TYR A 579 7.48 -4.93 35.11
C TYR A 579 8.88 -5.17 34.55
N LEU A 580 9.26 -4.41 33.51
CA LEU A 580 10.57 -4.52 32.86
C LEU A 580 11.72 -4.05 33.76
N ARG A 581 11.51 -3.07 34.64
CA ARG A 581 12.53 -2.57 35.57
C ARG A 581 12.87 -3.54 36.70
N MET A 582 11.93 -4.41 37.09
CA MET A 582 12.18 -5.42 38.11
C MET A 582 13.25 -6.42 37.65
N ASN A 583 13.33 -6.68 36.34
CA ASN A 583 14.31 -7.58 35.73
C ASN A 583 14.47 -8.95 36.43
N GLY A 584 13.39 -9.47 37.03
CA GLY A 584 13.39 -10.75 37.77
C GLY A 584 13.70 -10.67 39.27
N ASP A 585 13.95 -9.49 39.84
CA ASP A 585 14.10 -9.29 41.29
C ASP A 585 12.76 -9.53 42.02
N THR A 586 12.75 -10.53 42.92
CA THR A 586 11.55 -10.97 43.65
C THR A 586 11.05 -9.96 44.67
N SER A 587 11.95 -9.24 45.35
CA SER A 587 11.61 -8.21 46.34
C SER A 587 11.05 -6.97 45.64
N ALA A 588 11.71 -6.55 44.55
CA ALA A 588 11.19 -5.48 43.71
C ALA A 588 9.83 -5.85 43.08
N ALA A 589 9.66 -7.12 42.69
CA ALA A 589 8.41 -7.62 42.14
C ALA A 589 7.25 -7.61 43.13
N ALA A 590 7.48 -8.01 44.39
CA ALA A 590 6.46 -7.95 45.44
C ALA A 590 5.99 -6.51 45.69
N LYS A 591 6.95 -5.58 45.83
CA LYS A 591 6.67 -4.15 46.01
C LYS A 591 5.91 -3.55 44.83
N TRP A 592 6.37 -3.79 43.60
CA TRP A 592 5.70 -3.32 42.38
C TRP A 592 4.27 -3.88 42.27
N LYS A 593 4.06 -5.19 42.53
CA LYS A 593 2.71 -5.78 42.50
C LYS A 593 1.78 -5.09 43.49
N GLN A 594 2.25 -4.80 44.70
CA GLN A 594 1.46 -4.09 45.71
C GLN A 594 1.11 -2.66 45.25
N GLU A 595 2.08 -1.91 44.73
CA GLU A 595 1.89 -0.55 44.21
C GLU A 595 0.90 -0.52 43.04
N MET A 596 1.06 -1.45 42.08
CA MET A 596 0.19 -1.52 40.91
C MET A 596 -1.22 -2.01 41.26
N LYS A 597 -1.37 -2.93 42.21
CA LYS A 597 -2.68 -3.37 42.72
C LYS A 597 -3.43 -2.19 43.34
N LYS A 598 -2.74 -1.38 44.15
CA LYS A 598 -3.30 -0.14 44.70
C LYS A 598 -3.72 0.82 43.59
N MET A 599 -2.83 1.13 42.64
CA MET A 599 -3.11 2.05 41.53
C MET A 599 -4.30 1.62 40.67
N LEU A 600 -4.38 0.33 40.32
CA LEU A 600 -5.50 -0.20 39.54
C LEU A 600 -6.81 -0.20 40.34
N THR A 601 -6.77 -0.48 41.64
CA THR A 601 -7.95 -0.42 42.52
C THR A 601 -8.49 1.01 42.62
N GLU A 602 -7.61 2.00 42.84
CA GLU A 602 -7.97 3.43 42.88
C GLU A 602 -8.58 3.93 41.56
N LYS A 603 -8.18 3.34 40.43
CA LYS A 603 -8.71 3.65 39.09
C LYS A 603 -9.93 2.80 38.70
N GLY A 604 -10.50 2.02 39.62
CA GLY A 604 -11.73 1.27 39.41
C GLY A 604 -11.59 0.04 38.51
N TYR A 605 -10.39 -0.55 38.41
CA TYR A 605 -10.22 -1.85 37.76
C TYR A 605 -10.74 -2.98 38.66
N LYS A 606 -11.15 -4.10 38.06
CA LYS A 606 -11.50 -5.31 38.82
C LYS A 606 -10.25 -5.86 39.54
N GLN A 607 -10.44 -6.48 40.69
CA GLN A 607 -9.35 -6.95 41.56
C GLN A 607 -8.42 -7.97 40.89
N ASP A 608 -8.94 -8.74 39.93
CA ASP A 608 -8.22 -9.78 39.16
C ASP A 608 -7.48 -9.24 37.93
N MET A 609 -7.66 -7.96 37.57
CA MET A 609 -7.07 -7.38 36.36
C MET A 609 -5.54 -7.35 36.39
N LEU A 610 -4.93 -7.14 37.56
CA LEU A 610 -3.47 -7.12 37.67
C LEU A 610 -2.89 -8.49 37.32
N ASP A 611 -3.46 -9.56 37.87
CA ASP A 611 -2.98 -10.92 37.62
C ASP A 611 -3.16 -11.31 36.15
N ALA A 612 -4.29 -10.91 35.55
CA ALA A 612 -4.50 -11.06 34.11
C ALA A 612 -3.44 -10.33 33.29
N TYR A 613 -3.11 -9.08 33.64
CA TYR A 613 -2.07 -8.30 32.96
C TYR A 613 -0.67 -8.89 33.15
N VAL A 614 -0.31 -9.30 34.37
CA VAL A 614 0.96 -9.99 34.65
C VAL A 614 1.06 -11.28 33.82
N GLY A 615 -0.01 -12.07 33.75
CA GLY A 615 -0.05 -13.27 32.93
C GLY A 615 0.18 -12.99 31.44
N VAL A 616 -0.35 -11.89 30.91
CA VAL A 616 -0.09 -11.44 29.54
C VAL A 616 1.36 -10.98 29.37
N MET A 617 1.92 -10.25 30.33
CA MET A 617 3.31 -9.78 30.30
C MET A 617 4.30 -10.95 30.30
N GLU A 618 4.09 -11.96 31.15
CA GLU A 618 4.93 -13.16 31.18
C GLU A 618 4.86 -13.92 29.85
N LYS A 619 3.65 -14.17 29.32
CA LYS A 619 3.46 -14.85 28.03
C LYS A 619 4.11 -14.11 26.86
N ASN A 620 4.26 -12.78 26.95
CA ASN A 620 4.79 -11.93 25.89
C ASN A 620 6.10 -11.21 26.29
N LYS A 621 6.84 -11.76 27.28
CA LYS A 621 8.03 -11.12 27.86
C LYS A 621 9.08 -10.77 26.81
N ALA A 622 9.30 -11.66 25.84
CA ALA A 622 10.27 -11.44 24.76
C ALA A 622 9.92 -10.21 23.89
N PHE A 623 8.64 -10.04 23.54
CA PHE A 623 8.15 -8.87 22.80
C PHE A 623 8.32 -7.60 23.65
N LEU A 624 7.85 -7.60 24.89
CA LEU A 624 7.92 -6.43 25.77
C LEU A 624 9.37 -6.02 26.06
N THR A 625 10.29 -6.98 26.20
CA THR A 625 11.71 -6.70 26.41
C THR A 625 12.34 -6.02 25.19
N ARG A 626 12.04 -6.50 23.97
CA ARG A 626 12.49 -5.83 22.75
C ARG A 626 11.95 -4.40 22.64
N GLN A 627 10.71 -4.19 23.07
CA GLN A 627 10.03 -2.90 23.04
C GLN A 627 10.26 -2.05 24.31
N ALA A 628 11.17 -2.46 25.21
CA ALA A 628 11.39 -1.80 26.50
C ALA A 628 11.70 -0.29 26.38
N PHE A 629 12.39 0.08 25.31
CA PHE A 629 12.78 1.47 25.04
C PHE A 629 11.60 2.43 24.81
N LEU A 630 10.40 1.90 24.51
CA LEU A 630 9.16 2.68 24.42
C LEU A 630 8.70 3.17 25.80
N PHE A 631 8.94 2.36 26.84
CA PHE A 631 8.43 2.57 28.21
C PHE A 631 9.45 3.23 29.14
N ASP A 632 10.69 3.43 28.69
CA ASP A 632 11.74 4.04 29.51
C ASP A 632 11.56 5.57 29.61
N SER A 633 11.26 6.05 30.81
CA SER A 633 11.16 7.47 31.16
C SER A 633 12.51 8.13 31.45
N LYS A 634 13.58 7.36 31.73
CA LYS A 634 14.90 7.93 32.12
C LYS A 634 15.59 8.67 30.97
N ALA A 635 15.31 8.30 29.72
CA ALA A 635 15.82 9.00 28.53
C ALA A 635 15.35 10.47 28.43
N GLU A 636 14.27 10.88 29.12
CA GLU A 636 13.79 12.27 29.11
C GLU A 636 14.63 13.23 29.95
N LYS A 637 15.37 12.73 30.95
CA LYS A 637 16.26 13.58 31.75
C LYS A 637 17.52 13.99 30.99
N HIS A 638 18.07 13.10 30.15
CA HIS A 638 19.26 13.43 29.34
C HIS A 638 18.93 14.30 28.13
N ALA A 639 17.84 14.01 27.40
CA ALA A 639 17.47 14.83 26.24
C ALA A 639 17.03 16.26 26.60
N LYS A 640 16.47 16.50 27.79
CA LYS A 640 16.20 17.85 28.31
C LYS A 640 17.44 18.59 28.81
N LEU A 641 18.55 17.90 29.06
CA LEU A 641 19.84 18.48 29.43
C LEU A 641 20.71 18.81 28.21
N GLU A 642 20.37 18.31 27.02
CA GLU A 642 21.05 18.64 25.75
C GLU A 642 20.29 19.68 24.90
N LEU A 643 19.06 20.02 25.29
CA LEU A 643 18.19 21.01 24.62
C LEU A 643 17.96 22.29 25.44
N ASN A 644 18.53 22.37 26.64
CA ASN A 644 18.72 23.58 27.44
C ASN A 644 20.21 23.83 27.56
#